data_AF-A0A1X1EGB1-F1
#
_entry.id   AF-A0A1X1EGB1-F1
#
_cell.length_a   1.000
_cell.length_b   1.000
_cell.length_c   1.000
_cell.angle_alpha   90.00
_cell.angle_beta   90.00
_cell.angle_gamma   90.00
#
_symmetry.space_group_name_H-M   'P 1'
#
loop_
_entity.id
_entity.type
_entity.pdbx_description
1 polymer ?
#
loop_
_entity_poly.entity_id
_entity_poly.type
_entity_poly.pdbx_seq_one_letter_code
_entity_poly.pdbx_strand_id
1 'polypeptide(L)'
;MSDISVNALTSPTTTAAEDLQTGALPPLAIKNSTATLASNTPLALNDPDADNIIALEDITGETFIDYMHDIRPYDQRPRTFRGVSFGRGLDYKPGDFKEPLPFNKDTFYDLNFRGYYTNHGIEMRNCLITTEEDNLIWFASNFRDSCWQGSTIDGLYQGQKSTITDCSLSQVDMSGCILKNLHIVDKAQCLMQQTNFSNCVFEDLTFYSNRTQQYKFMNVSFRDLQAGKFSLNNVNCLENVDLTHAKIDKLSLLEGTTLTGVKLSDDAPDLIKLDPDMFNNITVIDRHLDSINNPVTGALFFKTLASINNNAVRCAFAEQLIAMLDGEGVLAEAYRNITTLKLSFMKELSNSCYSGSEIIKDFFDRALLNHSKNALLSDTPHADLSELLLKLQEEELLDYQFPINQLIKADSELRDTFYRQTPIKDFVSYIEEQIMMEDADAPHQIFYNPDNKIALYLPAQDFRGLLRDSQTPERYALLHYKAEPGKEEIVTDIPAGFKFLGSVLEVFPMLHSLWSRSGGIFTPVIRFLFSHAPDLESEQKNKAAKIEKHMIALLMRKVDASSKLIEPGDESLLCEILEPFYRTQTDEDRDNAKALRWKMIEIAQHRLALGSKTFSDAEQKIIAGMIIIRMLADLFSTRFYAEEEDSANAPRQLAKLLINDLQAFRPGMINPDDAEEWKERLIPKSVVKTYTCSSIVAAMVASYQFPGEQGAEMNKAIKLHYPLT
;
A
#
# COMPACT_ATOMS: atom_id res chain seq x y z
N MET A 1 -2.46 -33.26 -38.86
CA MET A 1 -1.19 -33.51 -39.56
C MET A 1 -0.10 -32.97 -38.64
N SER A 2 0.74 -33.71 -37.95
CA SER A 2 1.19 -35.12 -37.90
C SER A 2 1.81 -35.28 -36.48
N ASP A 3 1.39 -36.20 -35.59
CA ASP A 3 1.77 -37.64 -35.49
C ASP A 3 3.30 -37.86 -35.59
N ILE A 4 4.06 -38.54 -34.71
CA ILE A 4 3.93 -39.72 -33.81
C ILE A 4 5.31 -39.76 -33.05
N SER A 5 5.52 -40.20 -31.79
CA SER A 5 5.53 -41.59 -31.30
C SER A 5 5.78 -41.71 -29.79
N VAL A 6 5.08 -42.68 -29.22
CA VAL A 6 5.22 -43.34 -27.92
C VAL A 6 6.20 -44.53 -28.01
N ASN A 7 6.88 -44.86 -26.91
CA ASN A 7 7.19 -46.24 -26.43
C ASN A 7 7.73 -46.09 -24.99
N ALA A 8 7.08 -46.51 -23.91
CA ALA A 8 6.54 -47.81 -23.48
C ALA A 8 7.59 -48.77 -22.86
N LEU A 9 7.44 -48.92 -21.53
CA LEU A 9 7.58 -50.14 -20.70
C LEU A 9 8.97 -50.76 -20.46
N THR A 10 9.32 -50.91 -19.17
CA THR A 10 9.35 -52.23 -18.51
C THR A 10 9.34 -52.08 -16.97
N SER A 11 8.42 -52.78 -16.33
CA SER A 11 8.53 -53.39 -14.99
C SER A 11 8.38 -54.92 -15.21
N PRO A 12 8.41 -55.85 -14.22
CA PRO A 12 8.66 -55.74 -12.77
C PRO A 12 9.50 -56.92 -12.17
N THR A 13 9.75 -56.93 -10.86
CA THR A 13 9.78 -58.14 -9.98
C THR A 13 9.70 -57.68 -8.50
N THR A 14 8.57 -57.71 -7.79
CA THR A 14 7.97 -58.77 -6.92
C THR A 14 8.89 -59.55 -5.98
N THR A 15 8.68 -59.34 -4.67
CA THR A 15 8.44 -60.32 -3.56
C THR A 15 8.09 -59.49 -2.30
N ALA A 16 6.85 -59.43 -1.78
CA ALA A 16 6.16 -60.37 -0.86
C ALA A 16 7.08 -60.79 0.33
N ALA A 17 6.92 -60.25 1.55
CA ALA A 17 5.90 -60.52 2.59
C ALA A 17 6.13 -61.86 3.34
N GLU A 18 6.44 -61.78 4.63
CA GLU A 18 6.17 -62.72 5.75
C GLU A 18 6.87 -62.14 7.01
N ASP A 19 6.12 -61.60 7.97
CA ASP A 19 5.49 -62.26 9.13
C ASP A 19 6.42 -62.42 10.35
N LEU A 20 6.10 -61.69 11.43
CA LEU A 20 5.77 -62.31 12.72
C LEU A 20 5.11 -61.31 13.68
N GLN A 21 4.01 -61.80 14.25
CA GLN A 21 2.98 -61.14 15.05
C GLN A 21 3.33 -60.99 16.54
N THR A 22 2.81 -59.89 17.09
CA THR A 22 2.12 -59.66 18.39
C THR A 22 2.38 -60.53 19.62
N GLY A 23 2.59 -59.84 20.76
CA GLY A 23 2.26 -60.32 22.11
C GLY A 23 2.04 -59.15 23.08
N ALA A 24 0.78 -58.72 23.23
CA ALA A 24 0.29 -57.91 24.36
C ALA A 24 0.11 -58.85 25.60
N LEU A 25 0.17 -58.47 26.88
CA LEU A 25 -0.51 -57.40 27.63
C LEU A 25 0.16 -57.20 29.04
N PRO A 26 -0.15 -56.10 29.75
CA PRO A 26 0.31 -55.68 31.10
C PRO A 26 -0.66 -56.26 32.19
N PRO A 27 -0.86 -55.77 33.45
CA PRO A 27 -0.36 -54.55 34.13
C PRO A 27 -0.01 -54.70 35.64
N LEU A 28 0.49 -53.63 36.25
CA LEU A 28 0.20 -53.32 37.66
C LEU A 28 -0.03 -51.81 37.81
N ALA A 29 -1.29 -51.48 38.03
CA ALA A 29 -1.78 -50.19 38.48
C ALA A 29 -1.65 -50.08 40.00
N ILE A 30 -1.43 -48.86 40.51
CA ILE A 30 -2.05 -48.21 41.69
C ILE A 30 -1.52 -46.76 41.64
N LYS A 31 -2.28 -45.79 41.12
CA LYS A 31 -3.34 -44.95 41.75
C LYS A 31 -2.85 -43.88 42.73
N ASN A 32 -3.13 -42.64 42.32
CA ASN A 32 -3.55 -41.45 43.08
C ASN A 32 -2.50 -40.77 43.97
N SER A 33 -2.50 -39.46 44.25
CA SER A 33 -3.12 -38.23 43.73
C SER A 33 -2.59 -37.10 44.64
N THR A 34 -2.71 -35.85 44.18
CA THR A 34 -2.85 -34.59 44.97
C THR A 34 -1.65 -34.02 45.76
N ALA A 35 -1.15 -32.89 45.22
CA ALA A 35 -1.18 -31.55 45.80
C ALA A 35 -0.26 -31.14 46.99
N THR A 36 0.58 -30.13 46.68
CA THR A 36 0.96 -28.91 47.43
C THR A 36 1.80 -28.95 48.73
N LEU A 37 2.91 -28.19 48.64
CA LEU A 37 3.50 -27.23 49.59
C LEU A 37 3.70 -27.64 51.07
N ALA A 38 4.96 -27.81 51.47
CA ALA A 38 5.74 -26.82 52.24
C ALA A 38 6.82 -27.48 53.13
N SER A 39 7.99 -26.84 53.13
CA SER A 39 8.97 -26.72 54.23
C SER A 39 9.48 -27.98 54.94
N ASN A 40 10.78 -28.26 54.80
CA ASN A 40 11.79 -28.01 55.85
C ASN A 40 13.11 -28.73 55.55
N THR A 41 14.17 -27.92 55.51
CA THR A 41 15.53 -28.19 56.01
C THR A 41 16.32 -29.36 55.41
N PRO A 42 17.43 -29.10 54.69
CA PRO A 42 18.40 -30.13 54.35
C PRO A 42 19.17 -30.59 55.59
N LEU A 43 19.22 -31.91 55.79
CA LEU A 43 20.17 -32.57 56.68
C LEU A 43 21.59 -32.34 56.15
N ALA A 44 22.36 -31.57 56.91
CA ALA A 44 23.79 -31.40 56.75
C ALA A 44 24.51 -32.76 56.86
N LEU A 45 25.20 -33.14 55.80
CA LEU A 45 26.31 -34.08 55.84
C LEU A 45 27.57 -33.25 55.62
N ASN A 46 28.29 -33.05 56.73
CA ASN A 46 29.54 -32.33 56.81
C ASN A 46 30.58 -32.96 55.87
N ASP A 47 30.91 -32.24 54.80
CA ASP A 47 32.22 -32.29 54.17
C ASP A 47 32.95 -30.99 54.56
N PRO A 48 34.01 -31.02 55.37
CA PRO A 48 34.61 -29.82 55.97
C PRO A 48 35.60 -29.13 55.02
N ASP A 49 35.24 -28.93 53.76
CA ASP A 49 36.00 -28.15 52.77
C ASP A 49 35.13 -27.35 51.76
N ALA A 50 33.83 -27.18 52.03
CA ALA A 50 32.90 -26.50 51.10
C ALA A 50 32.44 -25.09 51.53
N ASP A 51 33.10 -24.44 52.49
CA ASP A 51 32.85 -23.04 52.86
C ASP A 51 33.96 -22.13 52.34
N ASN A 52 34.00 -21.99 51.01
CA ASN A 52 34.54 -20.83 50.33
C ASN A 52 33.74 -20.65 49.04
N ILE A 53 32.50 -20.18 49.15
CA ILE A 53 31.85 -19.47 48.04
C ILE A 53 32.60 -18.14 47.93
N ILE A 54 33.81 -18.19 47.36
CA ILE A 54 34.43 -17.03 46.75
C ILE A 54 33.40 -16.55 45.75
N ALA A 55 32.91 -15.32 45.91
CA ALA A 55 32.12 -14.67 44.86
C ALA A 55 32.91 -14.85 43.56
N LEU A 56 32.36 -15.62 42.62
CA LEU A 56 33.01 -15.83 41.35
C LEU A 56 33.02 -14.48 40.66
N GLU A 57 34.17 -13.81 40.68
CA GLU A 57 34.34 -12.51 40.03
C GLU A 57 33.93 -12.64 38.56
N ASP A 58 33.24 -11.62 38.06
CA ASP A 58 32.86 -11.54 36.66
C ASP A 58 34.12 -11.55 35.79
N ILE A 59 34.09 -12.30 34.70
CA ILE A 59 35.23 -12.42 33.79
C ILE A 59 35.14 -11.27 32.78
N THR A 60 36.12 -10.39 32.78
CA THR A 60 36.16 -9.23 31.89
C THR A 60 36.95 -9.54 30.62
N GLY A 61 36.93 -8.62 29.65
CA GLY A 61 37.80 -8.69 28.48
C GLY A 61 39.30 -8.85 28.82
N GLU A 62 39.75 -8.32 29.96
CA GLU A 62 41.16 -8.41 30.35
C GLU A 62 41.53 -9.81 30.89
N THR A 63 40.61 -10.49 31.57
CA THR A 63 40.86 -11.76 32.28
C THR A 63 40.38 -13.00 31.52
N PHE A 64 39.69 -12.81 30.40
CA PHE A 64 39.06 -13.90 29.64
C PHE A 64 40.05 -14.97 29.14
N ILE A 65 41.20 -14.58 28.57
CA ILE A 65 42.16 -15.54 27.98
C ILE A 65 42.76 -16.42 29.06
N ASP A 66 43.21 -15.81 30.15
CA ASP A 66 43.74 -16.53 31.31
C ASP A 66 42.69 -17.48 31.88
N TYR A 67 41.44 -17.02 32.00
CA TYR A 67 40.34 -17.89 32.41
C TYR A 67 40.13 -19.07 31.45
N MET A 68 40.09 -18.81 30.14
CA MET A 68 39.80 -19.84 29.14
C MET A 68 40.92 -20.89 29.02
N HIS A 69 42.18 -20.53 29.26
CA HIS A 69 43.30 -21.45 29.22
C HIS A 69 43.53 -22.18 30.55
N ASP A 70 43.50 -21.46 31.66
CA ASP A 70 44.00 -21.97 32.94
C ASP A 70 42.89 -22.52 33.83
N ILE A 71 41.65 -22.02 33.67
CA ILE A 71 40.54 -22.31 34.58
C ILE A 71 39.43 -23.11 33.90
N ARG A 72 38.93 -22.65 32.75
CA ARG A 72 37.77 -23.25 32.04
C ARG A 72 37.92 -24.74 31.74
N PRO A 73 39.11 -25.29 31.40
CA PRO A 73 39.24 -26.73 31.16
C PRO A 73 38.88 -27.58 32.39
N TYR A 74 39.02 -27.03 33.60
CA TYR A 74 38.79 -27.73 34.86
C TYR A 74 37.51 -27.26 35.58
N ASP A 75 37.01 -26.05 35.28
CA ASP A 75 35.78 -25.50 35.87
C ASP A 75 34.68 -25.26 34.82
N GLN A 76 33.72 -26.18 34.80
CA GLN A 76 32.57 -26.16 33.89
C GLN A 76 31.33 -25.48 34.49
N ARG A 77 31.44 -24.84 35.67
CA ARG A 77 30.31 -24.12 36.26
C ARG A 77 29.99 -22.88 35.43
N PRO A 78 28.70 -22.46 35.37
CA PRO A 78 28.31 -21.23 34.72
C PRO A 78 29.10 -20.01 35.21
N ARG A 79 29.37 -19.08 34.30
CA ARG A 79 30.05 -17.81 34.57
C ARG A 79 29.35 -16.62 33.94
N THR A 80 29.64 -15.46 34.51
CA THR A 80 29.29 -14.16 33.95
C THR A 80 30.51 -13.57 33.26
N PHE A 81 30.33 -13.12 32.03
CA PHE A 81 31.32 -12.48 31.20
C PHE A 81 30.86 -11.06 30.88
N ARG A 82 31.74 -10.05 30.98
CA ARG A 82 31.41 -8.66 30.66
C ARG A 82 32.39 -8.05 29.67
N GLY A 83 31.87 -7.41 28.63
CA GLY A 83 32.65 -6.68 27.62
C GLY A 83 33.56 -7.57 26.76
N VAL A 84 33.30 -8.86 26.70
CA VAL A 84 34.10 -9.81 25.90
C VAL A 84 33.89 -9.55 24.41
N SER A 85 34.98 -9.35 23.68
CA SER A 85 34.96 -8.90 22.29
C SER A 85 35.86 -9.73 21.38
N PHE A 86 35.31 -10.29 20.29
CA PHE A 86 36.03 -11.15 19.34
C PHE A 86 36.17 -10.46 17.97
N GLY A 87 37.37 -10.42 17.37
CA GLY A 87 37.52 -9.83 16.03
C GLY A 87 38.90 -9.36 15.61
N ARG A 88 39.00 -8.83 14.37
CA ARG A 88 40.23 -8.19 13.88
C ARG A 88 40.45 -6.85 14.58
N GLY A 89 41.50 -6.76 15.39
CA GLY A 89 41.83 -5.55 16.15
C GLY A 89 41.01 -5.38 17.43
N LEU A 90 40.37 -6.46 17.90
CA LEU A 90 39.73 -6.58 19.21
C LEU A 90 40.56 -7.50 20.11
N ASP A 91 40.09 -7.71 21.33
CA ASP A 91 40.78 -8.42 22.41
C ASP A 91 41.21 -9.84 22.00
N TYR A 92 40.40 -10.55 21.20
CA TYR A 92 40.72 -11.91 20.71
C TYR A 92 40.61 -12.05 19.20
N LYS A 93 41.63 -12.64 18.60
CA LYS A 93 41.78 -12.77 17.14
C LYS A 93 41.33 -14.16 16.65
N PRO A 94 40.92 -14.23 15.37
CA PRO A 94 40.71 -15.50 14.68
C PRO A 94 41.95 -16.40 14.74
N GLY A 95 41.80 -17.63 15.26
CA GLY A 95 42.87 -18.63 15.37
C GLY A 95 43.52 -18.76 16.76
N ASP A 96 43.13 -17.93 17.73
CA ASP A 96 43.63 -18.02 19.11
C ASP A 96 43.21 -19.32 19.81
N PHE A 97 42.18 -20.01 19.30
CA PHE A 97 41.67 -21.27 19.83
C PHE A 97 41.71 -22.38 18.78
N LYS A 98 42.24 -23.56 19.15
CA LYS A 98 42.38 -24.75 18.29
C LYS A 98 41.16 -25.67 18.29
N GLU A 99 40.23 -25.46 19.22
CA GLU A 99 39.00 -26.23 19.41
C GLU A 99 37.81 -25.25 19.51
N PRO A 100 36.57 -25.73 19.27
CA PRO A 100 35.38 -24.92 19.49
C PRO A 100 35.37 -24.39 20.93
N LEU A 101 34.98 -23.12 21.14
CA LEU A 101 34.84 -22.56 22.47
C LEU A 101 33.51 -23.01 23.10
N PRO A 102 33.52 -23.80 24.21
CA PRO A 102 32.31 -24.33 24.80
C PRO A 102 31.79 -23.45 25.93
N PHE A 103 30.59 -22.91 25.75
CA PHE A 103 29.80 -22.18 26.72
C PHE A 103 28.48 -22.90 26.98
N ASN A 104 28.13 -23.06 28.26
CA ASN A 104 26.92 -23.75 28.67
C ASN A 104 26.33 -23.09 29.91
N LYS A 105 25.12 -22.53 29.78
CA LYS A 105 24.42 -21.75 30.84
C LYS A 105 25.17 -20.51 31.32
N ASP A 106 26.19 -20.07 30.58
CA ASP A 106 26.95 -18.86 30.87
C ASP A 106 26.16 -17.59 30.50
N THR A 107 26.46 -16.48 31.17
CA THR A 107 25.87 -15.16 30.92
C THR A 107 26.90 -14.22 30.34
N PHE A 108 26.54 -13.47 29.30
CA PHE A 108 27.36 -12.45 28.67
C PHE A 108 26.64 -11.10 28.67
N TYR A 109 27.33 -10.08 29.17
CA TYR A 109 26.97 -8.68 29.01
C TYR A 109 27.87 -8.05 27.95
N ASP A 110 27.25 -7.37 26.98
CA ASP A 110 27.93 -6.58 25.93
C ASP A 110 28.88 -7.42 25.05
N LEU A 111 28.46 -8.64 24.68
CA LEU A 111 29.23 -9.55 23.83
C LEU A 111 29.31 -9.05 22.37
N ASN A 112 30.53 -8.79 21.90
CA ASN A 112 30.77 -8.19 20.59
C ASN A 112 31.55 -9.10 19.63
N PHE A 113 31.20 -9.04 18.34
CA PHE A 113 31.88 -9.74 17.25
C PHE A 113 32.17 -8.80 16.08
N ARG A 114 33.44 -8.67 15.66
CA ARG A 114 33.82 -7.78 14.54
C ARG A 114 34.82 -8.41 13.58
N GLY A 115 34.38 -8.77 12.37
CA GLY A 115 35.25 -9.41 11.39
C GLY A 115 35.79 -10.77 11.89
N TYR A 116 35.04 -11.42 12.78
CA TYR A 116 35.44 -12.67 13.40
C TYR A 116 35.13 -13.83 12.46
N TYR A 117 36.08 -14.73 12.29
CA TYR A 117 35.90 -15.97 11.52
C TYR A 117 36.44 -17.12 12.37
N THR A 118 35.63 -18.14 12.61
CA THR A 118 36.09 -19.36 13.28
C THR A 118 36.54 -20.38 12.25
N ASN A 119 37.55 -21.20 12.59
CA ASN A 119 37.81 -22.45 11.88
C ASN A 119 37.09 -23.65 12.52
N HIS A 120 36.55 -23.48 13.75
CA HIS A 120 36.03 -24.56 14.59
C HIS A 120 34.69 -24.22 15.30
N GLY A 121 33.97 -23.17 14.91
CA GLY A 121 32.69 -22.79 15.50
C GLY A 121 32.78 -22.22 16.93
N ILE A 122 31.67 -21.68 17.43
CA ILE A 122 31.44 -21.39 18.86
C ILE A 122 30.24 -22.24 19.32
N GLU A 123 30.34 -22.85 20.50
CA GLU A 123 29.23 -23.56 21.12
C GLU A 123 28.69 -22.74 22.31
N MET A 124 27.50 -22.16 22.16
CA MET A 124 26.79 -21.41 23.21
C MET A 124 25.45 -22.07 23.50
N ARG A 125 25.42 -23.00 24.46
CA ARG A 125 24.21 -23.77 24.80
C ARG A 125 23.53 -23.18 26.03
N ASN A 126 22.25 -22.85 25.91
CA ASN A 126 21.46 -22.29 27.02
C ASN A 126 22.08 -21.04 27.67
N CYS A 127 22.85 -20.26 26.92
CA CYS A 127 23.51 -19.05 27.42
C CYS A 127 22.52 -17.87 27.46
N LEU A 128 22.80 -16.88 28.30
CA LEU A 128 22.14 -15.58 28.27
C LEU A 128 23.10 -14.56 27.68
N ILE A 129 22.70 -13.84 26.64
CA ILE A 129 23.45 -12.75 26.03
C ILE A 129 22.56 -11.52 26.07
N THR A 130 23.01 -10.47 26.74
CA THR A 130 22.23 -9.24 26.94
C THR A 130 23.15 -8.02 26.94
N THR A 131 22.56 -6.84 26.86
CA THR A 131 23.23 -5.56 26.95
C THR A 131 23.17 -5.00 28.37
N GLU A 132 24.21 -4.26 28.78
CA GLU A 132 24.25 -3.50 30.02
C GLU A 132 24.81 -2.09 29.79
N GLU A 133 26.04 -1.99 29.30
CA GLU A 133 26.72 -0.72 29.07
C GLU A 133 26.65 -0.27 27.61
N ASP A 134 26.54 -1.20 26.67
CA ASP A 134 26.57 -0.94 25.23
C ASP A 134 25.56 -1.81 24.44
N ASN A 135 25.31 -1.46 23.18
CA ASN A 135 24.58 -2.35 22.26
C ASN A 135 25.43 -3.57 21.88
N LEU A 136 24.80 -4.68 21.48
CA LEU A 136 25.52 -5.78 20.83
C LEU A 136 25.99 -5.35 19.44
N ILE A 137 27.30 -5.32 19.23
CA ILE A 137 27.95 -4.95 17.97
C ILE A 137 28.45 -6.20 17.28
N TRP A 138 27.62 -6.76 16.39
CA TRP A 138 27.98 -7.92 15.57
C TRP A 138 28.11 -7.49 14.12
N PHE A 139 29.32 -7.56 13.58
CA PHE A 139 29.63 -7.04 12.25
C PHE A 139 30.55 -7.98 11.48
N ALA A 140 30.18 -8.28 10.22
CA ALA A 140 31.02 -9.00 9.26
C ALA A 140 31.63 -10.31 9.81
N SER A 141 30.87 -11.03 10.65
CA SER A 141 31.35 -12.21 11.36
C SER A 141 30.76 -13.49 10.79
N ASN A 142 31.53 -14.58 10.76
CA ASN A 142 31.09 -15.86 10.22
C ASN A 142 30.88 -16.87 11.35
N PHE A 143 29.61 -17.23 11.58
CA PHE A 143 29.19 -18.19 12.61
C PHE A 143 28.93 -19.58 12.05
N ARG A 144 29.37 -19.88 10.83
CA ARG A 144 29.19 -21.21 10.22
C ARG A 144 29.60 -22.34 11.18
N ASP A 145 28.79 -23.40 11.20
CA ASP A 145 28.96 -24.59 12.03
C ASP A 145 28.91 -24.32 13.55
N SER A 146 28.38 -23.16 13.98
CA SER A 146 28.20 -22.82 15.39
C SER A 146 26.86 -23.35 15.94
N CYS A 147 26.84 -23.65 17.23
CA CYS A 147 25.66 -24.15 17.92
C CYS A 147 25.26 -23.20 19.05
N TRP A 148 24.04 -22.65 18.97
CA TRP A 148 23.51 -21.65 19.91
C TRP A 148 22.29 -22.15 20.69
N GLN A 149 21.93 -23.43 20.53
CA GLN A 149 20.69 -24.04 21.02
C GLN A 149 20.29 -23.62 22.44
N GLY A 150 19.01 -23.28 22.61
CA GLY A 150 18.41 -22.93 23.90
C GLY A 150 18.83 -21.58 24.48
N SER A 151 19.70 -20.82 23.81
CA SER A 151 20.22 -19.56 24.33
C SER A 151 19.21 -18.41 24.18
N THR A 152 19.32 -17.42 25.06
CA THR A 152 18.57 -16.15 24.99
C THR A 152 19.51 -15.05 24.53
N ILE A 153 19.11 -14.29 23.52
CA ILE A 153 19.82 -13.11 23.03
C ILE A 153 18.85 -11.92 23.08
N ASP A 154 19.11 -10.97 23.96
CA ASP A 154 18.35 -9.73 24.08
C ASP A 154 19.21 -8.54 23.69
N GLY A 155 18.81 -7.86 22.62
CA GLY A 155 19.50 -6.71 22.07
C GLY A 155 19.05 -5.35 22.60
N LEU A 156 18.19 -5.29 23.62
CA LEU A 156 17.58 -4.03 24.07
C LEU A 156 18.50 -3.20 24.96
N TYR A 157 19.06 -2.13 24.40
CA TYR A 157 19.84 -1.15 25.15
C TYR A 157 19.21 0.24 25.06
N GLN A 158 18.85 0.83 26.22
CA GLN A 158 18.28 2.18 26.32
C GLN A 158 17.10 2.45 25.37
N GLY A 159 16.23 1.45 25.16
CA GLY A 159 15.08 1.55 24.27
C GLY A 159 15.41 1.40 22.77
N GLN A 160 16.66 1.09 22.43
CA GLN A 160 17.12 0.79 21.07
C GLN A 160 17.43 -0.70 20.91
N LYS A 161 17.23 -1.19 19.69
CA LYS A 161 17.52 -2.57 19.31
C LYS A 161 18.95 -2.70 18.82
N SER A 162 19.63 -3.76 19.26
CA SER A 162 20.94 -4.13 18.73
C SER A 162 20.83 -4.59 17.27
N THR A 163 21.87 -4.30 16.49
CA THR A 163 21.89 -4.57 15.05
C THR A 163 23.05 -5.50 14.70
N ILE A 164 22.71 -6.69 14.22
CA ILE A 164 23.63 -7.71 13.71
C ILE A 164 23.78 -7.51 12.21
N THR A 165 24.95 -7.08 11.74
CA THR A 165 25.17 -6.69 10.34
C THR A 165 26.18 -7.59 9.64
N ASP A 166 25.86 -8.04 8.43
CA ASP A 166 26.74 -8.83 7.55
C ASP A 166 27.31 -10.09 8.22
N CYS A 167 26.55 -10.69 9.14
CA CYS A 167 26.96 -11.90 9.83
C CYS A 167 26.40 -13.13 9.12
N SER A 168 27.28 -14.08 8.77
CA SER A 168 26.87 -15.34 8.16
C SER A 168 26.29 -16.28 9.23
N LEU A 169 24.98 -16.47 9.19
CA LEU A 169 24.22 -17.41 10.03
C LEU A 169 23.94 -18.74 9.32
N SER A 170 24.61 -19.02 8.20
CA SER A 170 24.49 -20.29 7.48
C SER A 170 25.04 -21.45 8.31
N GLN A 171 24.36 -22.60 8.29
CA GLN A 171 24.74 -23.81 9.03
C GLN A 171 24.85 -23.58 10.55
N VAL A 172 24.04 -22.65 11.08
CA VAL A 172 23.94 -22.40 12.52
C VAL A 172 22.72 -23.12 13.08
N ASP A 173 22.90 -23.83 14.18
CA ASP A 173 21.79 -24.40 14.94
C ASP A 173 21.41 -23.50 16.12
N MET A 174 20.29 -22.81 15.99
CA MET A 174 19.71 -21.94 17.00
C MET A 174 18.38 -22.50 17.53
N SER A 175 18.15 -23.82 17.45
CA SER A 175 16.87 -24.37 17.89
C SER A 175 16.60 -24.11 19.39
N GLY A 176 15.35 -23.77 19.72
CA GLY A 176 14.94 -23.49 21.10
C GLY A 176 15.42 -22.13 21.65
N CYS A 177 16.00 -21.26 20.83
CA CYS A 177 16.49 -19.96 21.28
C CYS A 177 15.36 -18.95 21.51
N ILE A 178 15.64 -17.97 22.38
CA ILE A 178 14.80 -16.78 22.55
C ILE A 178 15.56 -15.58 21.98
N LEU A 179 15.05 -14.96 20.92
CA LEU A 179 15.67 -13.81 20.28
C LEU A 179 14.79 -12.56 20.46
N LYS A 180 15.33 -11.53 21.10
CA LYS A 180 14.58 -10.33 21.47
C LYS A 180 15.26 -9.05 20.99
N ASN A 181 14.48 -8.12 20.45
CA ASN A 181 14.93 -6.75 20.17
C ASN A 181 16.17 -6.69 19.23
N LEU A 182 16.12 -7.46 18.14
CA LEU A 182 17.24 -7.60 17.20
C LEU A 182 16.86 -7.19 15.78
N HIS A 183 17.80 -6.52 15.13
CA HIS A 183 17.82 -6.32 13.68
C HIS A 183 18.94 -7.14 13.06
N ILE A 184 18.60 -8.11 12.21
CA ILE A 184 19.56 -8.90 11.45
C ILE A 184 19.60 -8.37 10.03
N VAL A 185 20.77 -7.88 9.64
CA VAL A 185 21.00 -7.08 8.45
C VAL A 185 21.99 -7.76 7.54
N ASP A 186 21.63 -7.90 6.28
CA ASP A 186 22.55 -8.34 5.26
C ASP A 186 22.69 -7.27 4.16
N LYS A 187 23.85 -6.63 4.13
CA LYS A 187 24.31 -5.68 3.10
C LYS A 187 25.25 -6.36 2.11
N ALA A 188 25.82 -7.51 2.48
CA ALA A 188 26.81 -8.25 1.70
C ALA A 188 26.21 -9.31 0.77
N GLN A 189 24.88 -9.40 0.66
CA GLN A 189 24.16 -10.27 -0.27
C GLN A 189 24.34 -11.77 0.04
N CYS A 190 24.40 -12.11 1.33
CA CYS A 190 24.62 -13.44 1.83
C CYS A 190 23.37 -14.32 1.69
N LEU A 191 23.57 -15.54 1.22
CA LEU A 191 22.59 -16.61 1.36
C LEU A 191 22.66 -17.14 2.81
N MET A 192 21.53 -17.11 3.52
CA MET A 192 21.38 -17.87 4.77
C MET A 192 20.84 -19.26 4.42
N GLN A 193 21.68 -20.27 4.62
CA GLN A 193 21.34 -21.65 4.29
C GLN A 193 21.55 -22.63 5.42
N GLN A 194 20.68 -23.64 5.49
CA GLN A 194 20.78 -24.75 6.44
C GLN A 194 20.81 -24.28 7.91
N THR A 195 20.08 -23.19 8.20
CA THR A 195 19.97 -22.61 9.54
C THR A 195 18.73 -23.15 10.24
N ASN A 196 18.85 -23.49 11.52
CA ASN A 196 17.76 -24.05 12.29
C ASN A 196 17.29 -23.10 13.40
N PHE A 197 16.10 -22.51 13.23
CA PHE A 197 15.37 -21.73 14.23
C PHE A 197 14.13 -22.47 14.75
N SER A 198 14.11 -23.81 14.71
CA SER A 198 12.96 -24.58 15.19
C SER A 198 12.73 -24.38 16.69
N ASN A 199 11.47 -24.31 17.12
CA ASN A 199 11.07 -24.13 18.52
C ASN A 199 11.57 -22.82 19.17
N CYS A 200 11.92 -21.81 18.37
CA CYS A 200 12.36 -20.52 18.89
C CYS A 200 11.20 -19.66 19.40
N VAL A 201 11.54 -18.65 20.21
CA VAL A 201 10.66 -17.53 20.55
C VAL A 201 11.27 -16.22 20.02
N PHE A 202 10.55 -15.51 19.16
CA PHE A 202 10.96 -14.20 18.64
C PHE A 202 10.12 -13.07 19.23
N GLU A 203 10.79 -12.12 19.89
CA GLU A 203 10.19 -10.90 20.42
C GLU A 203 10.79 -9.70 19.69
N ASP A 204 10.06 -9.18 18.70
CA ASP A 204 10.45 -7.99 17.94
C ASP A 204 11.73 -8.14 17.11
N LEU A 205 11.79 -9.23 16.34
CA LEU A 205 12.90 -9.59 15.44
C LEU A 205 12.63 -9.12 14.01
N THR A 206 13.65 -8.56 13.35
CA THR A 206 13.60 -8.17 11.94
C THR A 206 14.77 -8.73 11.15
N PHE A 207 14.49 -9.38 10.01
CA PHE A 207 15.48 -9.62 8.96
C PHE A 207 15.31 -8.58 7.85
N TYR A 208 16.38 -7.89 7.49
CA TYR A 208 16.33 -6.92 6.40
C TYR A 208 17.60 -6.85 5.53
N SER A 209 17.42 -6.47 4.26
CA SER A 209 18.53 -6.13 3.35
C SER A 209 18.36 -4.73 2.73
N ASN A 210 19.48 -4.04 2.48
CA ASN A 210 19.47 -2.72 1.86
C ASN A 210 19.46 -2.76 0.32
N ARG A 211 19.10 -1.60 -0.27
CA ARG A 211 18.56 -1.43 -1.63
C ARG A 211 19.50 -1.88 -2.75
N THR A 212 19.21 -3.05 -3.32
CA THR A 212 19.26 -3.45 -4.75
C THR A 212 19.07 -4.97 -4.90
N GLN A 213 19.38 -5.75 -3.85
CA GLN A 213 19.26 -7.20 -3.85
C GLN A 213 18.57 -7.70 -2.57
N GLN A 214 17.95 -8.88 -2.63
CA GLN A 214 17.20 -9.47 -1.50
C GLN A 214 18.11 -10.33 -0.62
N TYR A 215 17.84 -10.38 0.70
CA TYR A 215 18.43 -11.38 1.61
C TYR A 215 17.81 -12.75 1.30
N LYS A 216 18.61 -13.77 0.99
CA LYS A 216 18.11 -15.06 0.49
C LYS A 216 18.10 -16.11 1.59
N PHE A 217 16.98 -16.82 1.74
CA PHE A 217 16.82 -17.96 2.64
C PHE A 217 16.68 -19.27 1.85
N MET A 218 17.41 -20.31 2.26
CA MET A 218 17.34 -21.64 1.64
C MET A 218 17.56 -22.75 2.67
N ASN A 219 16.66 -23.72 2.75
CA ASN A 219 16.71 -24.78 3.77
C ASN A 219 16.80 -24.21 5.19
N VAL A 220 15.98 -23.19 5.50
CA VAL A 220 15.93 -22.56 6.82
C VAL A 220 14.69 -23.08 7.54
N SER A 221 14.83 -23.55 8.78
CA SER A 221 13.69 -24.02 9.56
C SER A 221 13.25 -22.99 10.59
N PHE A 222 11.98 -22.58 10.52
CA PHE A 222 11.23 -21.80 11.52
C PHE A 222 10.08 -22.64 12.11
N ARG A 223 10.23 -23.97 12.09
CA ARG A 223 9.18 -24.89 12.53
C ARG A 223 8.86 -24.67 14.01
N ASP A 224 7.57 -24.70 14.36
CA ASP A 224 7.07 -24.49 15.73
C ASP A 224 7.53 -23.15 16.35
N LEU A 225 7.89 -22.16 15.52
CA LEU A 225 8.26 -20.81 15.97
C LEU A 225 7.10 -20.13 16.69
N GLN A 226 7.37 -19.47 17.81
CA GLN A 226 6.45 -18.55 18.47
C GLN A 226 6.98 -17.13 18.30
N ALA A 227 6.20 -16.20 17.73
CA ALA A 227 6.65 -14.83 17.54
C ALA A 227 5.59 -13.79 17.90
N GLY A 228 5.96 -12.84 18.76
CA GLY A 228 5.12 -11.69 19.07
C GLY A 228 5.13 -10.64 17.95
N LYS A 229 6.34 -10.29 17.48
CA LYS A 229 6.55 -9.41 16.32
C LYS A 229 7.71 -9.92 15.49
N PHE A 230 7.45 -10.17 14.21
CA PHE A 230 8.41 -10.74 13.27
C PHE A 230 8.31 -10.03 11.92
N SER A 231 9.44 -9.55 11.40
CA SER A 231 9.48 -8.78 10.16
C SER A 231 10.46 -9.36 9.15
N LEU A 232 10.00 -9.51 7.92
CA LEU A 232 10.82 -9.82 6.75
C LEU A 232 10.75 -8.62 5.80
N ASN A 233 11.90 -8.00 5.54
CA ASN A 233 12.02 -6.81 4.71
C ASN A 233 13.06 -7.06 3.60
N ASN A 234 12.63 -7.09 2.34
CA ASN A 234 13.50 -7.41 1.21
C ASN A 234 14.19 -8.77 1.35
N VAL A 235 13.38 -9.79 1.71
CA VAL A 235 13.82 -11.18 1.91
C VAL A 235 13.23 -12.09 0.82
N ASN A 236 14.04 -12.98 0.26
CA ASN A 236 13.64 -13.98 -0.72
C ASN A 236 13.78 -15.39 -0.17
N CYS A 237 12.64 -16.03 0.13
CA CYS A 237 12.58 -17.43 0.51
C CYS A 237 12.63 -18.31 -0.75
N LEU A 238 13.82 -18.83 -1.05
CA LEU A 238 14.10 -19.55 -2.30
C LEU A 238 13.56 -20.98 -2.28
N GLU A 239 13.91 -21.74 -1.24
CA GLU A 239 13.61 -23.17 -1.17
C GLU A 239 13.57 -23.67 0.27
N ASN A 240 12.62 -24.55 0.59
CA ASN A 240 12.52 -25.27 1.87
C ASN A 240 12.64 -24.37 3.10
N VAL A 241 11.97 -23.22 3.08
CA VAL A 241 11.84 -22.36 4.26
C VAL A 241 10.64 -22.85 5.06
N ASP A 242 10.87 -23.55 6.17
CA ASP A 242 9.84 -24.30 6.89
C ASP A 242 9.18 -23.44 7.98
N LEU A 243 7.93 -23.01 7.78
CA LEU A 243 7.09 -22.29 8.75
C LEU A 243 5.93 -23.17 9.27
N THR A 244 6.07 -24.50 9.20
CA THR A 244 5.05 -25.44 9.70
C THR A 244 4.79 -25.21 11.20
N HIS A 245 3.52 -25.04 11.57
CA HIS A 245 3.03 -24.74 12.93
C HIS A 245 3.62 -23.47 13.58
N ALA A 246 4.18 -22.56 12.78
CA ALA A 246 4.60 -21.27 13.31
C ALA A 246 3.38 -20.47 13.77
N LYS A 247 3.45 -19.88 14.96
CA LYS A 247 2.46 -18.95 15.50
C LYS A 247 3.07 -17.57 15.60
N ILE A 248 2.51 -16.63 14.84
CA ILE A 248 3.06 -15.29 14.68
C ILE A 248 1.93 -14.28 14.88
N ASP A 249 2.00 -13.50 15.96
CA ASP A 249 0.94 -12.55 16.32
C ASP A 249 0.99 -11.26 15.49
N LYS A 250 2.19 -10.84 15.04
CA LYS A 250 2.40 -9.68 14.17
C LYS A 250 3.50 -9.95 13.13
N LEU A 251 3.10 -10.31 11.93
CA LEU A 251 3.97 -10.52 10.78
C LEU A 251 4.00 -9.28 9.87
N SER A 252 5.17 -8.70 9.67
CA SER A 252 5.39 -7.65 8.66
C SER A 252 6.13 -8.20 7.44
N LEU A 253 5.56 -8.03 6.24
CA LEU A 253 6.16 -8.44 4.96
C LEU A 253 6.37 -7.22 4.08
N LEU A 254 7.57 -6.68 4.05
CA LEU A 254 7.87 -5.40 3.42
C LEU A 254 8.89 -5.55 2.27
N GLU A 255 8.89 -4.57 1.37
CA GLU A 255 9.99 -4.30 0.44
C GLU A 255 10.35 -5.47 -0.49
N GLY A 256 9.48 -5.89 -1.39
CA GLY A 256 9.84 -6.92 -2.40
C GLY A 256 10.14 -8.30 -1.80
N THR A 257 9.60 -8.61 -0.62
CA THR A 257 9.71 -9.94 -0.02
C THR A 257 9.00 -11.00 -0.88
N THR A 258 9.58 -12.20 -1.00
CA THR A 258 8.99 -13.32 -1.76
C THR A 258 8.99 -14.61 -0.96
N LEU A 259 7.87 -15.33 -1.00
CA LEU A 259 7.58 -16.52 -0.17
C LEU A 259 7.45 -17.82 -0.98
N THR A 260 7.99 -17.88 -2.20
CA THR A 260 7.86 -19.02 -3.13
C THR A 260 8.36 -20.35 -2.54
N GLY A 261 9.47 -20.33 -1.80
CA GLY A 261 10.07 -21.51 -1.18
C GLY A 261 9.54 -21.86 0.20
N VAL A 262 8.49 -21.19 0.68
CA VAL A 262 7.96 -21.36 2.04
C VAL A 262 7.02 -22.56 2.13
N LYS A 263 7.19 -23.38 3.18
CA LYS A 263 6.26 -24.44 3.58
C LYS A 263 5.43 -23.95 4.76
N LEU A 264 4.11 -24.00 4.61
CA LEU A 264 3.13 -23.61 5.63
C LEU A 264 2.21 -24.80 5.90
N SER A 265 1.78 -24.95 7.15
CA SER A 265 0.77 -25.93 7.56
C SER A 265 -0.65 -25.44 7.23
N ASP A 266 -1.61 -26.37 7.25
CA ASP A 266 -3.02 -26.07 6.94
C ASP A 266 -3.70 -25.17 7.99
N ASP A 267 -3.19 -25.15 9.22
CA ASP A 267 -3.63 -24.29 10.34
C ASP A 267 -2.98 -22.90 10.34
N ALA A 268 -2.02 -22.63 9.44
CA ALA A 268 -1.36 -21.34 9.33
C ALA A 268 -2.31 -20.12 9.20
N PRO A 269 -3.49 -20.21 8.53
CA PRO A 269 -4.48 -19.12 8.50
C PRO A 269 -4.89 -18.61 9.88
N ASP A 270 -4.98 -19.49 10.89
CA ASP A 270 -5.41 -19.14 12.25
C ASP A 270 -4.24 -18.73 13.16
N LEU A 271 -3.03 -19.16 12.81
CA LEU A 271 -1.83 -18.99 13.64
C LEU A 271 -0.98 -17.78 13.25
N ILE A 272 -1.11 -17.26 12.02
CA ILE A 272 -0.28 -16.16 11.52
C ILE A 272 -1.16 -14.94 11.22
N LYS A 273 -0.87 -13.84 11.93
CA LYS A 273 -1.55 -12.56 11.77
C LYS A 273 -0.61 -11.50 11.21
N LEU A 274 -1.07 -10.77 10.21
CA LEU A 274 -0.37 -9.62 9.64
C LEU A 274 -0.35 -8.47 10.64
N ASP A 275 0.77 -7.75 10.69
CA ASP A 275 0.93 -6.56 11.53
C ASP A 275 0.25 -5.35 10.86
N PRO A 276 -0.83 -4.76 11.42
CA PRO A 276 -1.46 -3.58 10.83
C PRO A 276 -0.51 -2.37 10.73
N ASP A 277 0.50 -2.30 11.61
CA ASP A 277 1.48 -1.21 11.63
C ASP A 277 2.37 -1.21 10.37
N MET A 278 2.37 -2.28 9.57
CA MET A 278 3.06 -2.31 8.28
C MET A 278 2.46 -1.35 7.25
N PHE A 279 1.23 -0.86 7.47
CA PHE A 279 0.54 0.12 6.61
C PHE A 279 0.26 1.43 7.34
N ASN A 280 1.17 1.86 8.23
CA ASN A 280 0.98 3.04 9.09
C ASN A 280 1.11 4.41 8.40
N ASN A 281 1.47 4.45 7.11
CA ASN A 281 1.59 5.71 6.37
C ASN A 281 1.29 5.51 4.88
N ILE A 282 0.87 6.61 4.23
CA ILE A 282 0.43 6.62 2.84
C ILE A 282 1.52 6.24 1.83
N THR A 283 2.79 6.51 2.12
CA THR A 283 3.91 6.14 1.22
C THR A 283 4.09 4.64 1.16
N VAL A 284 4.01 3.98 2.32
CA VAL A 284 4.12 2.51 2.39
C VAL A 284 2.89 1.87 1.76
N ILE A 285 1.69 2.40 2.02
CA ILE A 285 0.44 1.96 1.38
C ILE A 285 0.54 2.04 -0.14
N ASP A 286 0.94 3.19 -0.68
CA ASP A 286 1.08 3.38 -2.12
C ASP A 286 1.99 2.31 -2.75
N ARG A 287 3.21 2.19 -2.21
CA ARG A 287 4.20 1.25 -2.75
C ARG A 287 3.82 -0.22 -2.59
N HIS A 288 3.11 -0.56 -1.51
CA HIS A 288 2.80 -1.96 -1.20
C HIS A 288 1.45 -2.42 -1.73
N LEU A 289 0.49 -1.52 -1.94
CA LEU A 289 -0.90 -1.85 -2.24
C LEU A 289 -1.45 -1.14 -3.49
N ASP A 290 -0.81 -0.09 -4.01
CA ASP A 290 -1.28 0.63 -5.21
C ASP A 290 -0.55 0.23 -6.49
N SER A 291 -0.99 -0.87 -7.09
CA SER A 291 -0.48 -1.39 -8.36
C SER A 291 -0.84 -0.54 -9.59
N ILE A 292 -1.86 0.32 -9.48
CA ILE A 292 -2.28 1.22 -10.55
C ILE A 292 -1.31 2.40 -10.60
N ASN A 293 -0.92 2.92 -9.45
CA ASN A 293 0.05 4.01 -9.37
C ASN A 293 1.51 3.56 -9.61
N ASN A 294 1.82 2.30 -9.30
CA ASN A 294 3.14 1.69 -9.46
C ASN A 294 3.12 0.64 -10.60
N PRO A 295 3.02 1.02 -11.89
CA PRO A 295 2.84 0.07 -12.99
C PRO A 295 4.10 -0.76 -13.29
N VAL A 296 5.29 -0.27 -12.94
CA VAL A 296 6.56 -0.98 -13.20
C VAL A 296 6.86 -1.93 -12.05
N THR A 297 6.89 -1.41 -10.82
CA THR A 297 7.20 -2.24 -9.65
C THR A 297 6.00 -3.03 -9.12
N GLY A 298 4.78 -2.68 -9.51
CA GLY A 298 3.54 -3.25 -8.97
C GLY A 298 3.36 -2.94 -7.48
N ALA A 299 2.26 -3.44 -6.91
CA ALA A 299 2.05 -3.42 -5.47
C ALA A 299 2.93 -4.50 -4.81
N LEU A 300 3.94 -4.09 -4.03
CA LEU A 300 4.92 -5.02 -3.46
C LEU A 300 4.28 -6.10 -2.57
N PHE A 301 3.29 -5.74 -1.75
CA PHE A 301 2.63 -6.71 -0.88
C PHE A 301 1.74 -7.68 -1.67
N PHE A 302 1.03 -7.21 -2.69
CA PHE A 302 0.27 -8.13 -3.57
C PHE A 302 1.20 -9.07 -4.36
N LYS A 303 2.39 -8.61 -4.76
CA LYS A 303 3.42 -9.51 -5.30
C LYS A 303 3.89 -10.55 -4.28
N THR A 304 4.05 -10.16 -3.00
CA THR A 304 4.34 -11.10 -1.92
C THR A 304 3.23 -12.15 -1.79
N LEU A 305 1.96 -11.74 -1.73
CA LEU A 305 0.82 -12.66 -1.68
C LEU A 305 0.79 -13.62 -2.87
N ALA A 306 1.02 -13.10 -4.08
CA ALA A 306 1.07 -13.90 -5.30
C ALA A 306 2.19 -14.94 -5.32
N SER A 307 3.25 -14.76 -4.52
CA SER A 307 4.33 -15.74 -4.39
C SER A 307 4.03 -16.90 -3.42
N ILE A 308 2.93 -16.83 -2.66
CA ILE A 308 2.53 -17.89 -1.72
C ILE A 308 1.86 -19.02 -2.50
N ASN A 309 2.41 -20.23 -2.44
CA ASN A 309 1.84 -21.40 -3.11
C ASN A 309 0.60 -21.99 -2.41
N ASN A 310 0.42 -21.71 -1.12
CA ASN A 310 -0.76 -22.15 -0.35
C ASN A 310 -1.89 -21.13 -0.50
N ASN A 311 -2.92 -21.46 -1.30
CA ASN A 311 -4.06 -20.58 -1.55
C ASN A 311 -4.87 -20.27 -0.29
N ALA A 312 -4.99 -21.19 0.68
CA ALA A 312 -5.73 -20.94 1.91
C ALA A 312 -5.06 -19.83 2.73
N VAL A 313 -3.73 -19.86 2.85
CA VAL A 313 -2.98 -18.79 3.53
C VAL A 313 -3.03 -17.49 2.74
N ARG A 314 -2.92 -17.55 1.40
CA ARG A 314 -3.05 -16.37 0.54
C ARG A 314 -4.41 -15.69 0.73
N CYS A 315 -5.50 -16.46 0.75
CA CYS A 315 -6.85 -15.96 1.03
C CYS A 315 -6.94 -15.36 2.44
N ALA A 316 -6.46 -16.06 3.46
CA ALA A 316 -6.50 -15.58 4.84
C ALA A 316 -5.77 -14.25 5.01
N PHE A 317 -4.61 -14.06 4.36
CA PHE A 317 -3.89 -12.79 4.39
C PHE A 317 -4.63 -11.67 3.65
N ALA A 318 -5.29 -11.98 2.53
CA ALA A 318 -6.15 -11.02 1.84
C ALA A 318 -7.39 -10.64 2.67
N GLU A 319 -8.01 -11.59 3.37
CA GLU A 319 -9.12 -11.36 4.30
C GLU A 319 -8.71 -10.49 5.49
N GLN A 320 -7.53 -10.77 6.08
CA GLN A 320 -6.97 -9.92 7.14
C GLN A 320 -6.73 -8.48 6.63
N LEU A 321 -6.20 -8.33 5.40
CA LEU A 321 -6.03 -7.01 4.80
C LEU A 321 -7.37 -6.30 4.58
N ILE A 322 -8.41 -7.01 4.13
CA ILE A 322 -9.78 -6.46 4.01
C ILE A 322 -10.31 -6.01 5.37
N ALA A 323 -10.14 -6.81 6.42
CA ALA A 323 -10.58 -6.46 7.76
C ALA A 323 -9.90 -5.18 8.29
N MET A 324 -8.66 -4.89 7.87
CA MET A 324 -7.98 -3.64 8.21
C MET A 324 -8.61 -2.40 7.58
N LEU A 325 -9.49 -2.55 6.56
CA LEU A 325 -10.15 -1.44 5.88
C LEU A 325 -11.39 -0.92 6.64
N ASP A 326 -11.94 -1.69 7.57
CA ASP A 326 -13.15 -1.34 8.32
C ASP A 326 -12.87 -0.45 9.56
N GLY A 327 -11.60 -0.15 9.87
CA GLY A 327 -11.19 0.61 11.05
C GLY A 327 -10.98 2.11 10.84
N GLU A 328 -10.39 2.76 11.86
CA GLU A 328 -9.98 4.19 11.83
C GLU A 328 -8.49 4.39 11.51
N GLY A 329 -7.79 3.33 11.11
CA GLY A 329 -6.37 3.39 10.78
C GLY A 329 -6.07 4.11 9.46
N VAL A 330 -4.79 4.47 9.26
CA VAL A 330 -4.31 5.17 8.07
C VAL A 330 -4.64 4.42 6.76
N LEU A 331 -4.57 3.08 6.78
CA LEU A 331 -4.96 2.26 5.63
C LEU A 331 -6.45 2.41 5.27
N ALA A 332 -7.35 2.36 6.25
CA ALA A 332 -8.78 2.52 6.03
C ALA A 332 -9.12 3.93 5.51
N GLU A 333 -8.46 4.96 6.03
CA GLU A 333 -8.60 6.33 5.52
C GLU A 333 -8.06 6.47 4.08
N ALA A 334 -6.88 5.94 3.81
CA ALA A 334 -6.29 5.94 2.47
C ALA A 334 -7.19 5.20 1.46
N TYR A 335 -7.69 4.01 1.82
CA TYR A 335 -8.60 3.24 0.98
C TYR A 335 -9.89 4.01 0.67
N ARG A 336 -10.47 4.74 1.64
CA ARG A 336 -11.68 5.54 1.41
C ARG A 336 -11.46 6.68 0.41
N ASN A 337 -10.27 7.27 0.37
CA ASN A 337 -9.99 8.51 -0.34
C ASN A 337 -9.21 8.34 -1.66
N ILE A 338 -8.40 7.28 -1.80
CA ILE A 338 -7.52 7.07 -2.95
C ILE A 338 -8.18 6.11 -3.96
N THR A 339 -8.45 6.61 -5.17
CA THR A 339 -9.17 5.83 -6.21
C THR A 339 -8.30 4.72 -6.81
N THR A 340 -7.03 5.00 -7.06
CA THR A 340 -6.05 4.03 -7.61
C THR A 340 -5.83 2.85 -6.67
N LEU A 341 -5.83 3.10 -5.35
CA LEU A 341 -5.78 2.08 -4.32
C LEU A 341 -7.00 1.15 -4.37
N LYS A 342 -8.22 1.71 -4.42
CA LYS A 342 -9.46 0.90 -4.57
C LYS A 342 -9.41 0.01 -5.81
N LEU A 343 -8.99 0.57 -6.94
CA LEU A 343 -8.83 -0.16 -8.20
C LEU A 343 -7.75 -1.25 -8.11
N SER A 344 -6.68 -1.01 -7.36
CA SER A 344 -5.63 -2.02 -7.12
C SER A 344 -6.17 -3.20 -6.32
N PHE A 345 -6.97 -2.95 -5.28
CA PHE A 345 -7.66 -4.01 -4.54
C PHE A 345 -8.61 -4.79 -5.43
N MET A 346 -9.46 -4.12 -6.21
CA MET A 346 -10.37 -4.79 -7.15
C MET A 346 -9.60 -5.64 -8.17
N LYS A 347 -8.52 -5.11 -8.74
CA LYS A 347 -7.67 -5.83 -9.69
C LYS A 347 -7.06 -7.09 -9.06
N GLU A 348 -6.49 -6.99 -7.86
CA GLU A 348 -5.88 -8.15 -7.18
C GLU A 348 -6.94 -9.19 -6.79
N LEU A 349 -8.02 -8.77 -6.13
CA LEU A 349 -9.05 -9.66 -5.58
C LEU A 349 -9.92 -10.32 -6.65
N SER A 350 -9.90 -9.82 -7.89
CA SER A 350 -10.53 -10.50 -9.04
C SER A 350 -9.85 -11.82 -9.44
N ASN A 351 -8.67 -12.12 -8.89
CA ASN A 351 -7.94 -13.33 -9.25
C ASN A 351 -8.68 -14.60 -8.76
N SER A 352 -8.80 -15.59 -9.65
CA SER A 352 -9.45 -16.89 -9.39
C SER A 352 -8.98 -17.62 -8.13
N CYS A 353 -7.74 -17.37 -7.65
CA CYS A 353 -7.24 -17.96 -6.41
C CYS A 353 -8.07 -17.57 -5.16
N TYR A 354 -8.80 -16.45 -5.21
CA TYR A 354 -9.66 -15.97 -4.11
C TYR A 354 -11.12 -16.44 -4.22
N SER A 355 -11.49 -17.14 -5.30
CA SER A 355 -12.89 -17.48 -5.61
C SER A 355 -13.62 -18.32 -4.55
N GLY A 356 -12.89 -19.02 -3.69
CA GLY A 356 -13.44 -19.82 -2.60
C GLY A 356 -13.78 -19.04 -1.32
N SER A 357 -13.39 -17.76 -1.21
CA SER A 357 -13.66 -16.93 -0.03
C SER A 357 -14.93 -16.09 -0.21
N GLU A 358 -15.94 -16.34 0.62
CA GLU A 358 -17.15 -15.52 0.66
C GLU A 358 -16.85 -14.10 1.16
N ILE A 359 -15.93 -13.93 2.11
CA ILE A 359 -15.53 -12.61 2.63
C ILE A 359 -14.93 -11.75 1.52
N ILE A 360 -14.01 -12.31 0.72
CA ILE A 360 -13.38 -11.58 -0.39
C ILE A 360 -14.42 -11.26 -1.46
N LYS A 361 -15.31 -12.21 -1.78
CA LYS A 361 -16.36 -12.01 -2.77
C LYS A 361 -17.33 -10.90 -2.35
N ASP A 362 -17.85 -10.95 -1.13
CA ASP A 362 -18.77 -9.93 -0.59
C ASP A 362 -18.11 -8.56 -0.51
N PHE A 363 -16.80 -8.52 -0.19
CA PHE A 363 -16.04 -7.28 -0.26
C PHE A 363 -15.90 -6.77 -1.69
N PHE A 364 -15.52 -7.62 -2.63
CA PHE A 364 -15.32 -7.26 -4.04
C PHE A 364 -16.62 -6.75 -4.66
N ASP A 365 -17.75 -7.45 -4.46
CA ASP A 365 -19.06 -7.07 -4.99
C ASP A 365 -19.49 -5.70 -4.47
N ARG A 366 -19.35 -5.45 -3.15
CA ARG A 366 -19.61 -4.13 -2.54
C ARG A 366 -18.66 -3.05 -3.05
N ALA A 367 -17.38 -3.37 -3.22
CA ALA A 367 -16.39 -2.42 -3.74
C ALA A 367 -16.69 -2.05 -5.20
N LEU A 368 -17.06 -3.03 -6.03
CA LEU A 368 -17.44 -2.84 -7.42
C LEU A 368 -18.70 -1.99 -7.56
N LEU A 369 -19.74 -2.27 -6.78
CA LEU A 369 -20.96 -1.43 -6.74
C LEU A 369 -20.64 0.01 -6.30
N ASN A 370 -19.93 0.18 -5.17
CA ASN A 370 -19.59 1.51 -4.67
C ASN A 370 -18.70 2.30 -5.62
N HIS A 371 -17.74 1.65 -6.28
CA HIS A 371 -16.89 2.29 -7.27
C HIS A 371 -17.70 2.69 -8.52
N SER A 372 -18.52 1.78 -9.04
CA SER A 372 -19.31 1.98 -10.26
C SER A 372 -20.39 3.05 -10.14
N LYS A 373 -20.92 3.33 -8.92
CA LYS A 373 -21.93 4.38 -8.67
C LYS A 373 -21.62 5.70 -9.38
N ASN A 374 -20.34 6.07 -9.47
CA ASN A 374 -19.88 7.28 -10.14
C ASN A 374 -18.70 7.03 -11.11
N ALA A 375 -18.56 5.83 -11.68
CA ALA A 375 -17.48 5.54 -12.61
C ALA A 375 -17.97 5.50 -14.06
N LEU A 376 -17.09 5.92 -14.99
CA LEU A 376 -17.29 5.61 -16.41
C LEU A 376 -16.93 4.14 -16.63
N LEU A 377 -17.88 3.37 -17.16
CA LEU A 377 -17.70 1.96 -17.45
C LEU A 377 -16.93 1.79 -18.78
N SER A 378 -16.00 0.83 -18.83
CA SER A 378 -15.27 0.50 -20.06
C SER A 378 -16.19 -0.17 -21.10
N ASP A 379 -15.76 -0.21 -22.36
CA ASP A 379 -16.53 -0.84 -23.46
C ASP A 379 -16.66 -2.37 -23.37
N THR A 380 -15.95 -3.02 -22.45
CA THR A 380 -16.08 -4.47 -22.18
C THR A 380 -17.38 -4.79 -21.44
N PRO A 381 -17.97 -5.98 -21.65
CA PRO A 381 -19.22 -6.36 -21.00
C PRO A 381 -19.04 -6.45 -19.48
N HIS A 382 -19.88 -5.71 -18.74
CA HIS A 382 -19.94 -5.71 -17.27
C HIS A 382 -21.07 -6.60 -16.78
N ALA A 383 -21.12 -7.86 -17.26
CA ALA A 383 -22.17 -8.81 -16.88
C ALA A 383 -22.28 -8.95 -15.35
N ASP A 384 -21.13 -9.02 -14.67
CA ASP A 384 -21.07 -9.09 -13.21
C ASP A 384 -21.71 -7.87 -12.54
N LEU A 385 -21.52 -6.66 -13.08
CA LEU A 385 -22.12 -5.44 -12.51
C LEU A 385 -23.63 -5.39 -12.75
N SER A 386 -24.09 -5.75 -13.95
CA SER A 386 -25.51 -5.88 -14.25
C SER A 386 -26.22 -6.83 -13.27
N GLU A 387 -25.65 -8.02 -13.05
CA GLU A 387 -26.18 -8.99 -12.11
C GLU A 387 -26.20 -8.48 -10.67
N LEU A 388 -25.19 -7.69 -10.26
CA LEU A 388 -25.16 -7.07 -8.95
C LEU A 388 -26.23 -5.98 -8.80
N LEU A 389 -26.44 -5.15 -9.82
CA LEU A 389 -27.47 -4.11 -9.82
C LEU A 389 -28.88 -4.72 -9.75
N LEU A 390 -29.13 -5.83 -10.46
CA LEU A 390 -30.41 -6.55 -10.43
C LEU A 390 -30.72 -7.21 -9.06
N LYS A 391 -29.71 -7.41 -8.20
CA LYS A 391 -29.87 -7.93 -6.83
C LYS A 391 -30.18 -6.85 -5.79
N LEU A 392 -30.03 -5.57 -6.15
CA LEU A 392 -30.36 -4.45 -5.25
C LEU A 392 -31.87 -4.38 -5.00
N GLN A 393 -32.25 -3.80 -3.85
CA GLN A 393 -33.66 -3.48 -3.62
C GLN A 393 -34.12 -2.39 -4.60
N GLU A 394 -35.42 -2.38 -4.90
CA GLU A 394 -36.01 -1.45 -5.88
C GLU A 394 -35.70 0.02 -5.53
N GLU A 395 -35.75 0.38 -4.25
CA GLU A 395 -35.47 1.73 -3.76
C GLU A 395 -34.00 2.13 -3.91
N GLU A 396 -33.08 1.15 -3.89
CA GLU A 396 -31.64 1.40 -4.02
C GLU A 396 -31.22 1.66 -5.46
N LEU A 397 -32.00 1.22 -6.47
CA LEU A 397 -31.65 1.43 -7.89
C LEU A 397 -31.54 2.91 -8.26
N LEU A 398 -32.29 3.79 -7.60
CA LEU A 398 -32.23 5.23 -7.81
C LEU A 398 -30.88 5.84 -7.38
N ASP A 399 -30.11 5.15 -6.54
CA ASP A 399 -28.76 5.58 -6.19
C ASP A 399 -27.74 5.25 -7.29
N TYR A 400 -28.04 4.30 -8.18
CA TYR A 400 -27.14 3.78 -9.21
C TYR A 400 -27.53 4.20 -10.63
N GLN A 401 -28.25 5.31 -10.77
CA GLN A 401 -28.73 5.81 -12.07
C GLN A 401 -27.59 6.01 -13.09
N PHE A 402 -26.38 6.43 -12.67
CA PHE A 402 -25.27 6.65 -13.59
C PHE A 402 -24.72 5.37 -14.26
N PRO A 403 -24.33 4.31 -13.53
CA PRO A 403 -23.96 3.04 -14.16
C PRO A 403 -25.14 2.37 -14.87
N ILE A 404 -26.36 2.43 -14.32
CA ILE A 404 -27.55 1.88 -14.98
C ILE A 404 -27.73 2.51 -16.37
N ASN A 405 -27.76 3.85 -16.48
CA ASN A 405 -27.92 4.55 -17.75
C ASN A 405 -26.82 4.24 -18.78
N GLN A 406 -25.63 3.79 -18.35
CA GLN A 406 -24.57 3.30 -19.24
C GLN A 406 -24.84 1.88 -19.77
N LEU A 407 -25.53 1.04 -18.99
CA LEU A 407 -25.75 -0.39 -19.26
C LEU A 407 -27.11 -0.70 -19.91
N ILE A 408 -28.14 0.15 -19.72
CA ILE A 408 -29.53 -0.11 -20.19
C ILE A 408 -29.67 -0.36 -21.69
N LYS A 409 -28.68 0.03 -22.51
CA LYS A 409 -28.66 -0.29 -23.94
C LYS A 409 -28.25 -1.73 -24.22
N ALA A 410 -27.33 -2.28 -23.42
CA ALA A 410 -26.81 -3.63 -23.59
C ALA A 410 -27.59 -4.66 -22.77
N ASP A 411 -28.30 -4.22 -21.72
CA ASP A 411 -29.02 -5.07 -20.77
C ASP A 411 -30.49 -4.66 -20.68
N SER A 412 -31.37 -5.43 -21.34
CA SER A 412 -32.81 -5.18 -21.35
C SER A 412 -33.47 -5.48 -20.01
N GLU A 413 -32.99 -6.46 -19.25
CA GLU A 413 -33.60 -6.83 -17.97
C GLU A 413 -33.36 -5.75 -16.92
N LEU A 414 -32.13 -5.22 -16.87
CA LEU A 414 -31.80 -4.06 -16.03
C LEU A 414 -32.61 -2.82 -16.43
N ARG A 415 -32.74 -2.56 -17.73
CA ARG A 415 -33.55 -1.44 -18.24
C ARG A 415 -35.01 -1.56 -17.81
N ASP A 416 -35.64 -2.70 -18.05
CA ASP A 416 -37.06 -2.91 -17.77
C ASP A 416 -37.33 -2.87 -16.26
N THR A 417 -36.37 -3.28 -15.43
CA THR A 417 -36.44 -3.16 -13.97
C THR A 417 -36.33 -1.70 -13.53
N PHE A 418 -35.37 -0.95 -14.07
CA PHE A 418 -35.21 0.48 -13.77
C PHE A 418 -36.41 1.31 -14.23
N TYR A 419 -36.96 1.03 -15.40
CA TYR A 419 -38.12 1.76 -15.96
C TYR A 419 -39.44 1.47 -15.25
N ARG A 420 -39.52 0.43 -14.43
CA ARG A 420 -40.70 0.17 -13.59
C ARG A 420 -40.71 0.99 -12.29
N GLN A 421 -39.57 1.56 -11.92
CA GLN A 421 -39.43 2.33 -10.69
C GLN A 421 -40.17 3.68 -10.76
N THR A 422 -40.89 4.05 -9.71
CA THR A 422 -41.40 5.42 -9.56
C THR A 422 -40.30 6.31 -8.99
N PRO A 423 -40.01 7.49 -9.57
CA PRO A 423 -40.76 8.18 -10.63
C PRO A 423 -40.24 7.97 -12.07
N ILE A 424 -39.28 7.06 -12.28
CA ILE A 424 -38.70 6.80 -13.61
C ILE A 424 -39.75 6.38 -14.63
N LYS A 425 -40.69 5.50 -14.26
CA LYS A 425 -41.79 5.02 -15.13
C LYS A 425 -42.65 6.17 -15.67
N ASP A 426 -42.88 7.19 -14.84
CA ASP A 426 -43.75 8.32 -15.15
C ASP A 426 -43.02 9.30 -16.08
N PHE A 427 -41.70 9.46 -15.89
CA PHE A 427 -40.86 10.19 -16.83
C PHE A 427 -40.79 9.50 -18.19
N VAL A 428 -40.61 8.18 -18.24
CA VAL A 428 -40.60 7.41 -19.50
C VAL A 428 -41.92 7.61 -20.24
N SER A 429 -43.06 7.42 -19.57
CA SER A 429 -44.39 7.60 -20.16
C SER A 429 -44.57 9.02 -20.73
N TYR A 430 -44.16 10.06 -19.99
CA TYR A 430 -44.23 11.44 -20.45
C TYR A 430 -43.34 11.70 -21.69
N ILE A 431 -42.12 11.17 -21.70
CA ILE A 431 -41.17 11.32 -22.81
C ILE A 431 -41.74 10.70 -24.09
N GLU A 432 -42.28 9.49 -23.98
CA GLU A 432 -42.87 8.74 -25.10
C GLU A 432 -44.15 9.42 -25.63
N GLU A 433 -44.98 9.98 -24.76
CA GLU A 433 -46.26 10.58 -25.15
C GLU A 433 -46.15 12.04 -25.64
N GLN A 434 -45.30 12.86 -25.01
CA GLN A 434 -45.34 14.32 -25.15
C GLN A 434 -44.11 14.93 -25.84
N ILE A 435 -42.91 14.35 -25.65
CA ILE A 435 -41.67 14.95 -26.18
C ILE A 435 -41.40 14.48 -27.62
N MET A 436 -41.79 13.25 -27.98
CA MET A 436 -41.80 12.71 -29.35
C MET A 436 -40.53 13.06 -30.16
N MET A 437 -39.37 12.57 -29.71
CA MET A 437 -38.10 12.79 -30.43
C MET A 437 -37.82 11.68 -31.46
N GLU A 438 -36.99 12.00 -32.46
CA GLU A 438 -36.67 11.17 -33.64
C GLU A 438 -36.12 9.75 -33.36
N ASP A 439 -35.81 9.43 -32.09
CA ASP A 439 -35.18 8.18 -31.62
C ASP A 439 -36.08 7.44 -30.60
N ALA A 440 -37.39 7.35 -30.87
CA ALA A 440 -38.40 6.79 -29.95
C ALA A 440 -38.10 5.35 -29.50
N ASP A 441 -37.40 4.55 -30.32
CA ASP A 441 -37.05 3.15 -30.00
C ASP A 441 -35.75 3.01 -29.17
N ALA A 442 -35.03 4.11 -28.91
CA ALA A 442 -33.79 4.08 -28.14
C ALA A 442 -34.05 4.17 -26.63
N PRO A 443 -33.22 3.53 -25.77
CA PRO A 443 -33.35 3.70 -24.32
C PRO A 443 -33.20 5.18 -23.92
N HIS A 444 -34.09 5.65 -23.06
CA HIS A 444 -34.08 6.97 -22.44
C HIS A 444 -33.11 7.03 -21.24
N GLN A 445 -32.16 7.96 -21.24
CA GLN A 445 -31.28 8.18 -20.09
C GLN A 445 -31.87 9.24 -19.17
N ILE A 446 -32.25 8.82 -17.96
CA ILE A 446 -32.97 9.66 -17.00
C ILE A 446 -32.15 9.74 -15.71
N PHE A 447 -31.92 10.98 -15.26
CA PHE A 447 -31.20 11.31 -14.05
C PHE A 447 -32.09 12.13 -13.11
N TYR A 448 -32.74 11.46 -12.18
CA TYR A 448 -33.67 12.01 -11.22
C TYR A 448 -32.98 12.41 -9.91
N ASN A 449 -33.19 13.65 -9.49
CA ASN A 449 -32.84 14.15 -8.17
C ASN A 449 -34.07 14.06 -7.24
N PRO A 450 -34.05 13.19 -6.21
CA PRO A 450 -35.18 13.02 -5.29
C PRO A 450 -35.47 14.23 -4.41
N ASP A 451 -34.47 15.06 -4.10
CA ASP A 451 -34.60 16.17 -3.15
C ASP A 451 -35.48 17.31 -3.70
N ASN A 452 -35.30 17.63 -4.98
CA ASN A 452 -36.03 18.70 -5.65
C ASN A 452 -37.08 18.17 -6.65
N LYS A 453 -37.17 16.85 -6.80
CA LYS A 453 -38.07 16.15 -7.70
C LYS A 453 -37.89 16.53 -9.18
N ILE A 454 -36.66 16.85 -9.59
CA ILE A 454 -36.33 17.21 -10.97
C ILE A 454 -35.50 16.10 -11.59
N ALA A 455 -35.84 15.70 -12.83
CA ALA A 455 -35.02 14.83 -13.65
C ALA A 455 -34.41 15.55 -14.84
N LEU A 456 -33.22 15.12 -15.22
CA LEU A 456 -32.58 15.42 -16.49
C LEU A 456 -32.79 14.23 -17.43
N TYR A 457 -33.44 14.48 -18.56
CA TYR A 457 -33.53 13.54 -19.66
C TYR A 457 -32.45 13.84 -20.70
N LEU A 458 -31.66 12.82 -21.03
CA LEU A 458 -30.68 12.83 -22.11
C LEU A 458 -31.04 11.76 -23.16
N PRO A 459 -31.06 12.14 -24.45
CA PRO A 459 -31.17 11.19 -25.55
C PRO A 459 -29.91 10.32 -25.66
N ALA A 460 -30.07 9.09 -26.15
CA ALA A 460 -28.99 8.12 -26.26
C ALA A 460 -27.77 8.63 -27.05
N GLN A 461 -28.00 9.40 -28.12
CA GLN A 461 -26.92 9.98 -28.92
C GLN A 461 -26.13 11.05 -28.15
N ASP A 462 -26.82 11.99 -27.50
CA ASP A 462 -26.19 13.06 -26.71
C ASP A 462 -25.49 12.50 -25.47
N PHE A 463 -26.09 11.52 -24.79
CA PHE A 463 -25.43 10.82 -23.69
C PHE A 463 -24.17 10.09 -24.16
N ARG A 464 -24.24 9.34 -25.27
CA ARG A 464 -23.06 8.67 -25.86
C ARG A 464 -21.97 9.67 -26.26
N GLY A 465 -22.35 10.79 -26.89
CA GLY A 465 -21.43 11.86 -27.27
C GLY A 465 -20.74 12.49 -26.06
N LEU A 466 -21.46 12.63 -24.94
CA LEU A 466 -20.88 13.08 -23.67
C LEU A 466 -19.89 12.05 -23.09
N LEU A 467 -20.23 10.75 -23.10
CA LEU A 467 -19.38 9.71 -22.52
C LEU A 467 -18.10 9.45 -23.34
N ARG A 468 -18.19 9.43 -24.68
CA ARG A 468 -17.12 8.95 -25.57
C ARG A 468 -16.39 10.07 -26.29
N ASP A 469 -17.12 11.06 -26.76
CA ASP A 469 -16.58 12.11 -27.65
C ASP A 469 -16.33 13.42 -26.89
N SER A 470 -16.69 13.46 -25.60
CA SER A 470 -16.67 14.64 -24.74
C SER A 470 -17.32 15.84 -25.41
N GLN A 471 -18.49 15.59 -26.01
CA GLN A 471 -19.35 16.57 -26.63
C GLN A 471 -20.36 17.09 -25.61
N THR A 472 -20.56 18.41 -25.58
CA THR A 472 -21.57 19.01 -24.73
C THR A 472 -22.95 18.66 -25.28
N PRO A 473 -23.87 18.10 -24.48
CA PRO A 473 -25.22 17.79 -24.93
C PRO A 473 -25.93 19.04 -25.46
N GLU A 474 -26.50 18.92 -26.65
CA GLU A 474 -27.28 20.00 -27.29
C GLU A 474 -28.78 19.76 -27.09
N ARG A 475 -29.19 18.50 -26.99
CA ARG A 475 -30.59 18.09 -26.81
C ARG A 475 -30.74 17.47 -25.43
N TYR A 476 -31.41 18.20 -24.53
CA TYR A 476 -31.79 17.70 -23.20
C TYR A 476 -33.08 18.35 -22.72
N ALA A 477 -33.81 17.68 -21.84
CA ALA A 477 -35.00 18.21 -21.18
C ALA A 477 -34.86 18.12 -19.67
N LEU A 478 -35.46 19.08 -18.97
CA LEU A 478 -35.61 19.04 -17.52
C LEU A 478 -37.08 18.81 -17.19
N LEU A 479 -37.34 17.80 -16.38
CA LEU A 479 -38.68 17.31 -16.06
C LEU A 479 -38.91 17.44 -14.56
N HIS A 480 -40.09 17.87 -14.14
CA HIS A 480 -40.47 17.96 -12.73
C HIS A 480 -41.53 16.91 -12.40
N TYR A 481 -41.31 16.16 -11.32
CA TYR A 481 -42.24 15.16 -10.82
C TYR A 481 -43.12 15.73 -9.69
N LYS A 482 -44.43 15.79 -9.91
CA LYS A 482 -45.41 16.21 -8.90
C LYS A 482 -46.30 15.04 -8.50
N ALA A 483 -46.01 14.47 -7.34
CA ALA A 483 -46.93 13.58 -6.64
C ALA A 483 -47.68 14.37 -5.55
N GLU A 484 -48.98 14.60 -5.76
CA GLU A 484 -49.88 15.15 -4.74
C GLU A 484 -50.79 14.03 -4.19
N PRO A 485 -50.97 13.91 -2.86
CA PRO A 485 -51.85 12.88 -2.29
C PRO A 485 -53.28 12.99 -2.84
N GLY A 486 -53.75 11.93 -3.51
CA GLY A 486 -55.10 11.86 -4.07
C GLY A 486 -55.30 12.51 -5.45
N LYS A 487 -54.22 12.89 -6.15
CA LYS A 487 -54.24 13.29 -7.56
C LYS A 487 -53.35 12.35 -8.39
N GLU A 488 -53.58 12.30 -9.70
CA GLU A 488 -52.66 11.65 -10.63
C GLU A 488 -51.27 12.30 -10.53
N GLU A 489 -50.23 11.47 -10.61
CA GLU A 489 -48.84 11.90 -10.64
C GLU A 489 -48.61 12.62 -11.98
N ILE A 490 -48.12 13.86 -11.93
CA ILE A 490 -47.94 14.68 -13.14
C ILE A 490 -46.46 14.98 -13.34
N VAL A 491 -45.93 14.58 -14.49
CA VAL A 491 -44.65 15.03 -15.02
C VAL A 491 -44.88 16.25 -15.91
N THR A 492 -44.05 17.28 -15.76
CA THR A 492 -44.11 18.48 -16.61
C THR A 492 -42.72 18.95 -17.01
N ASP A 493 -42.57 19.46 -18.23
CA ASP A 493 -41.37 20.17 -18.65
C ASP A 493 -41.13 21.44 -17.82
N ILE A 494 -39.87 21.70 -17.49
CA ILE A 494 -39.41 22.95 -16.90
C ILE A 494 -38.35 23.61 -17.79
N PRO A 495 -38.24 24.96 -17.79
CA PRO A 495 -37.25 25.65 -18.59
C PRO A 495 -35.82 25.15 -18.30
N ALA A 496 -35.05 24.92 -19.36
CA ALA A 496 -33.63 24.53 -19.33
C ALA A 496 -32.74 25.68 -18.79
N GLY A 497 -32.92 26.03 -17.52
CA GLY A 497 -32.14 27.05 -16.82
C GLY A 497 -30.96 26.43 -16.09
N PHE A 498 -29.82 27.14 -16.10
CA PHE A 498 -28.57 26.73 -15.43
C PHE A 498 -28.76 26.34 -13.96
N LYS A 499 -29.70 26.99 -13.26
CA LYS A 499 -30.02 26.68 -11.85
C LYS A 499 -30.57 25.26 -11.67
N PHE A 500 -31.52 24.85 -12.50
CA PHE A 500 -32.17 23.54 -12.39
C PHE A 500 -31.27 22.42 -12.91
N LEU A 501 -30.57 22.66 -14.02
CA LEU A 501 -29.57 21.73 -14.53
C LEU A 501 -28.47 21.49 -13.48
N GLY A 502 -27.92 22.57 -12.91
CA GLY A 502 -26.93 22.48 -11.84
C GLY A 502 -27.41 21.66 -10.65
N SER A 503 -28.66 21.85 -10.21
CA SER A 503 -29.20 21.08 -9.08
C SER A 503 -29.35 19.58 -9.34
N VAL A 504 -29.56 19.16 -10.59
CA VAL A 504 -29.57 17.73 -10.93
C VAL A 504 -28.13 17.20 -11.02
N LEU A 505 -27.26 17.90 -11.76
CA LEU A 505 -25.87 17.49 -11.95
C LEU A 505 -25.10 17.36 -10.63
N GLU A 506 -25.39 18.18 -9.62
CA GLU A 506 -24.74 18.11 -8.31
C GLU A 506 -24.90 16.79 -7.56
N VAL A 507 -25.95 16.02 -7.86
CA VAL A 507 -26.20 14.70 -7.27
C VAL A 507 -25.45 13.59 -8.03
N PHE A 508 -25.02 13.87 -9.27
CA PHE A 508 -24.29 12.93 -10.13
C PHE A 508 -22.88 13.46 -10.45
N PRO A 509 -21.90 13.33 -9.52
CA PRO A 509 -20.57 13.89 -9.67
C PRO A 509 -19.87 13.61 -11.00
N MET A 510 -19.93 12.36 -11.49
CA MET A 510 -19.27 11.98 -12.74
C MET A 510 -19.95 12.62 -13.95
N LEU A 511 -21.29 12.61 -13.99
CA LEU A 511 -22.06 13.28 -15.04
C LEU A 511 -21.76 14.79 -15.07
N HIS A 512 -21.73 15.44 -13.90
CA HIS A 512 -21.37 16.86 -13.79
C HIS A 512 -19.95 17.13 -14.28
N SER A 513 -19.02 16.24 -13.94
CA SER A 513 -17.63 16.37 -14.36
C SER A 513 -17.50 16.25 -15.89
N LEU A 514 -18.14 15.25 -16.50
CA LEU A 514 -18.18 15.09 -17.96
C LEU A 514 -18.77 16.32 -18.65
N TRP A 515 -19.89 16.84 -18.12
CA TRP A 515 -20.54 18.04 -18.65
C TRP A 515 -19.64 19.30 -18.55
N SER A 516 -18.96 19.47 -17.42
CA SER A 516 -18.05 20.61 -17.22
C SER A 516 -16.83 20.52 -18.14
N ARG A 517 -16.29 19.32 -18.35
CA ARG A 517 -15.10 19.07 -19.17
C ARG A 517 -15.39 19.20 -20.67
N SER A 518 -16.56 18.76 -21.15
CA SER A 518 -16.95 18.92 -22.55
C SER A 518 -17.00 20.40 -22.96
N GLY A 519 -17.34 21.28 -22.01
CA GLY A 519 -17.27 22.74 -22.17
C GLY A 519 -15.85 23.33 -22.20
N GLY A 520 -14.80 22.54 -21.95
CA GLY A 520 -13.41 22.98 -22.02
C GLY A 520 -13.02 23.97 -20.91
N ILE A 521 -13.54 23.79 -19.70
CA ILE A 521 -13.42 24.74 -18.57
C ILE A 521 -11.97 25.13 -18.21
N PHE A 522 -11.01 24.20 -18.35
CA PHE A 522 -9.58 24.44 -18.08
C PHE A 522 -8.73 24.75 -19.31
N THR A 523 -9.30 24.71 -20.53
CA THR A 523 -8.59 25.09 -21.76
C THR A 523 -7.93 26.47 -21.67
N PRO A 524 -8.58 27.52 -21.12
CA PRO A 524 -7.96 28.83 -20.97
C PRO A 524 -6.77 28.85 -20.02
N VAL A 525 -6.76 28.00 -18.98
CA VAL A 525 -5.67 27.89 -18.02
C VAL A 525 -4.43 27.29 -18.70
N ILE A 526 -4.61 26.21 -19.47
CA ILE A 526 -3.50 25.62 -20.24
C ILE A 526 -2.97 26.59 -21.30
N ARG A 527 -3.85 27.24 -22.06
CA ARG A 527 -3.44 28.28 -23.03
C ARG A 527 -2.62 29.39 -22.37
N PHE A 528 -3.02 29.80 -21.17
CA PHE A 528 -2.31 30.84 -20.41
C PHE A 528 -0.92 30.40 -19.97
N LEU A 529 -0.74 29.14 -19.55
CA LEU A 529 0.58 28.58 -19.22
C LEU A 529 1.53 28.64 -20.42
N PHE A 530 1.03 28.30 -21.61
CA PHE A 530 1.85 28.24 -22.83
C PHE A 530 2.04 29.59 -23.53
N SER A 531 1.30 30.64 -23.17
CA SER A 531 1.37 31.95 -23.85
C SER A 531 2.50 32.85 -23.37
N HIS A 532 3.24 32.47 -22.33
CA HIS A 532 4.25 33.32 -21.68
C HIS A 532 5.70 32.91 -21.98
N ALA A 533 5.92 32.11 -23.02
CA ALA A 533 7.23 31.65 -23.47
C ALA A 533 7.63 32.31 -24.82
N PRO A 534 7.99 33.61 -24.83
CA PRO A 534 8.22 34.36 -26.08
C PRO A 534 9.44 33.89 -26.86
N ASP A 535 10.47 33.41 -26.15
CA ASP A 535 11.82 33.20 -26.68
C ASP A 535 12.09 31.78 -27.20
N LEU A 536 11.05 30.93 -27.28
CA LEU A 536 11.20 29.57 -27.83
C LEU A 536 11.64 29.59 -29.30
N GLU A 537 12.58 28.71 -29.65
CA GLU A 537 12.99 28.47 -31.03
C GLU A 537 11.84 27.86 -31.86
N SER A 538 11.95 27.89 -33.20
CA SER A 538 10.85 27.45 -34.09
C SER A 538 10.45 25.98 -33.86
N GLU A 539 11.40 25.08 -33.63
CA GLU A 539 11.12 23.67 -33.34
C GLU A 539 10.48 23.48 -31.95
N GLN A 540 10.99 24.20 -30.95
CA GLN A 540 10.44 24.23 -29.60
C GLN A 540 9.00 24.77 -29.58
N LYS A 541 8.70 25.82 -30.35
CA LYS A 541 7.34 26.36 -30.54
C LYS A 541 6.37 25.31 -31.08
N ASN A 542 6.80 24.55 -32.08
CA ASN A 542 5.99 23.47 -32.65
C ASN A 542 5.75 22.34 -31.63
N LYS A 543 6.77 21.96 -30.86
CA LYS A 543 6.65 20.94 -29.81
C LYS A 543 5.76 21.42 -28.65
N ALA A 544 5.93 22.66 -28.19
CA ALA A 544 5.11 23.29 -27.17
C ALA A 544 3.62 23.31 -27.58
N ALA A 545 3.31 23.71 -28.81
CA ALA A 545 1.94 23.72 -29.33
C ALA A 545 1.33 22.30 -29.42
N LYS A 546 2.14 21.25 -29.66
CA LYS A 546 1.68 19.86 -29.60
C LYS A 546 1.37 19.44 -28.17
N ILE A 547 2.26 19.75 -27.22
CA ILE A 547 2.06 19.45 -25.79
C ILE A 547 0.81 20.17 -25.28
N GLU A 548 0.63 21.46 -25.58
CA GLU A 548 -0.55 22.26 -25.19
C GLU A 548 -1.85 21.61 -25.68
N LYS A 549 -1.93 21.30 -26.99
CA LYS A 549 -3.11 20.64 -27.58
C LYS A 549 -3.38 19.29 -26.95
N HIS A 550 -2.33 18.53 -26.66
CA HIS A 550 -2.44 17.23 -26.02
C HIS A 550 -2.93 17.33 -24.56
N MET A 551 -2.41 18.28 -23.79
CA MET A 551 -2.88 18.56 -22.42
C MET A 551 -4.36 18.92 -22.40
N ILE A 552 -4.80 19.78 -23.31
CA ILE A 552 -6.22 20.13 -23.45
C ILE A 552 -7.04 18.89 -23.79
N ALA A 553 -6.57 18.06 -24.73
CA ALA A 553 -7.26 16.82 -25.10
C ALA A 553 -7.36 15.84 -23.92
N LEU A 554 -6.31 15.71 -23.09
CA LEU A 554 -6.32 14.88 -21.88
C LEU A 554 -7.35 15.39 -20.86
N LEU A 555 -7.37 16.70 -20.56
CA LEU A 555 -8.33 17.30 -19.63
C LEU A 555 -9.78 17.19 -20.13
N MET A 556 -9.96 17.09 -21.44
CA MET A 556 -11.24 16.82 -22.08
C MET A 556 -11.48 15.32 -22.32
N ARG A 557 -10.61 14.41 -21.86
CA ARG A 557 -10.69 12.95 -22.08
C ARG A 557 -10.92 12.54 -23.54
N LYS A 558 -10.35 13.29 -24.48
CA LYS A 558 -10.34 12.97 -25.92
C LYS A 558 -9.19 12.04 -26.31
N VAL A 559 -8.27 11.81 -25.39
CA VAL A 559 -7.14 10.90 -25.50
C VAL A 559 -6.94 10.20 -24.15
N ASP A 560 -6.68 8.88 -24.18
CA ASP A 560 -6.49 8.06 -22.97
C ASP A 560 -5.01 7.86 -22.61
N ALA A 561 -4.11 8.16 -23.54
CA ALA A 561 -2.67 7.97 -23.39
C ALA A 561 -1.93 9.29 -23.60
N SER A 562 -0.82 9.46 -22.90
CA SER A 562 0.14 10.53 -23.14
C SER A 562 1.53 9.96 -23.38
N SER A 563 2.33 10.64 -24.19
CA SER A 563 3.77 10.44 -24.20
C SER A 563 4.35 10.83 -22.84
N LYS A 564 5.47 10.23 -22.43
CA LYS A 564 6.23 10.74 -21.28
C LYS A 564 6.94 12.04 -21.66
N LEU A 565 7.03 12.99 -20.72
CA LEU A 565 7.74 14.27 -20.87
C LEU A 565 8.89 14.35 -19.86
N ILE A 566 9.72 13.30 -19.84
CA ILE A 566 10.84 13.13 -18.90
C ILE A 566 12.20 13.11 -19.60
N GLU A 567 12.21 13.09 -20.94
CA GLU A 567 13.46 13.20 -21.70
C GLU A 567 14.11 14.57 -21.45
N PRO A 568 15.45 14.69 -21.45
CA PRO A 568 16.13 15.96 -21.16
C PRO A 568 15.66 17.14 -22.03
N GLY A 569 15.32 16.88 -23.30
CA GLY A 569 14.79 17.91 -24.20
C GLY A 569 13.33 18.30 -23.91
N ASP A 570 12.53 17.39 -23.37
CA ASP A 570 11.18 17.69 -22.88
C ASP A 570 11.23 18.48 -21.58
N GLU A 571 12.11 18.08 -20.66
CA GLU A 571 12.28 18.78 -19.39
C GLU A 571 12.82 20.21 -19.60
N SER A 572 13.81 20.41 -20.48
CA SER A 572 14.29 21.75 -20.84
C SER A 572 13.17 22.62 -21.40
N LEU A 573 12.37 22.07 -22.33
CA LEU A 573 11.26 22.81 -22.94
C LEU A 573 10.19 23.18 -21.91
N LEU A 574 9.82 22.26 -21.00
CA LEU A 574 8.89 22.54 -19.92
C LEU A 574 9.44 23.58 -18.94
N CYS A 575 10.74 23.57 -18.68
CA CYS A 575 11.40 24.60 -17.88
C CYS A 575 11.26 25.97 -18.54
N GLU A 576 11.55 26.08 -19.84
CA GLU A 576 11.41 27.35 -20.57
C GLU A 576 9.95 27.84 -20.62
N ILE A 577 8.99 26.94 -20.80
CA ILE A 577 7.56 27.29 -20.85
C ILE A 577 7.07 27.82 -19.49
N LEU A 578 7.51 27.20 -18.40
CA LEU A 578 6.97 27.47 -17.06
C LEU A 578 7.83 28.42 -16.21
N GLU A 579 9.09 28.69 -16.61
CA GLU A 579 10.01 29.63 -15.93
C GLU A 579 9.34 30.97 -15.59
N PRO A 580 8.56 31.62 -16.47
CA PRO A 580 7.90 32.89 -16.15
C PRO A 580 7.05 32.85 -14.87
N PHE A 581 6.55 31.67 -14.50
CA PHE A 581 5.70 31.49 -13.32
C PHE A 581 6.47 31.20 -12.03
N TYR A 582 7.77 30.96 -12.10
CA TYR A 582 8.58 30.65 -10.91
C TYR A 582 9.96 31.30 -10.88
N ARG A 583 10.28 32.18 -11.82
CA ARG A 583 11.53 32.96 -11.84
C ARG A 583 11.66 33.80 -10.56
N THR A 584 12.86 33.77 -9.94
CA THR A 584 13.14 34.50 -8.70
C THR A 584 14.52 35.19 -8.69
N GLN A 585 15.08 35.50 -9.86
CA GLN A 585 16.44 36.07 -9.96
C GLN A 585 16.51 37.48 -9.36
N THR A 586 15.46 38.28 -9.55
CA THR A 586 15.28 39.60 -8.94
C THR A 586 13.96 39.67 -8.14
N ASP A 587 13.80 40.71 -7.32
CA ASP A 587 12.51 40.95 -6.65
C ASP A 587 11.40 41.27 -7.67
N GLU A 588 11.73 41.98 -8.75
CA GLU A 588 10.80 42.24 -9.86
C GLU A 588 10.36 40.94 -10.55
N ASP A 589 11.29 40.01 -10.82
CA ASP A 589 10.95 38.69 -11.36
C ASP A 589 10.02 37.92 -10.42
N ARG A 590 10.30 37.97 -9.11
CA ARG A 590 9.50 37.27 -8.09
C ARG A 590 8.07 37.81 -8.05
N ASP A 591 7.91 39.13 -8.11
CA ASP A 591 6.60 39.79 -8.10
C ASP A 591 5.83 39.52 -9.40
N ASN A 592 6.51 39.57 -10.55
CA ASN A 592 5.92 39.24 -11.86
C ASN A 592 5.46 37.77 -11.92
N ALA A 593 6.31 36.84 -11.47
CA ALA A 593 5.98 35.42 -11.41
C ALA A 593 4.77 35.17 -10.49
N LYS A 594 4.73 35.84 -9.33
CA LYS A 594 3.58 35.77 -8.41
C LYS A 594 2.30 36.33 -9.04
N ALA A 595 2.39 37.47 -9.73
CA ALA A 595 1.24 38.07 -10.42
C ALA A 595 0.69 37.13 -11.51
N LEU A 596 1.54 36.45 -12.28
CA LEU A 596 1.13 35.46 -13.27
C LEU A 596 0.42 34.26 -12.64
N ARG A 597 0.93 33.73 -11.52
CA ARG A 597 0.27 32.64 -10.78
C ARG A 597 -1.12 33.03 -10.28
N TRP A 598 -1.30 34.25 -9.76
CA TRP A 598 -2.61 34.76 -9.37
C TRP A 598 -3.54 34.98 -10.55
N LYS A 599 -3.04 35.50 -11.68
CA LYS A 599 -3.82 35.66 -12.90
C LYS A 599 -4.35 34.31 -13.41
N MET A 600 -3.53 33.27 -13.32
CA MET A 600 -3.93 31.91 -13.67
C MET A 600 -5.08 31.40 -12.77
N ILE A 601 -5.00 31.64 -11.45
CA ILE A 601 -6.07 31.31 -10.50
C ILE A 601 -7.36 32.07 -10.83
N GLU A 602 -7.27 33.36 -11.15
CA GLU A 602 -8.43 34.17 -11.54
C GLU A 602 -9.09 33.67 -12.84
N ILE A 603 -8.28 33.25 -13.83
CA ILE A 603 -8.79 32.65 -15.06
C ILE A 603 -9.60 31.39 -14.73
N ALA A 604 -9.07 30.51 -13.89
CA ALA A 604 -9.79 29.31 -13.45
C ALA A 604 -11.06 29.69 -12.67
N GLN A 605 -10.97 30.60 -11.70
CA GLN A 605 -12.09 31.08 -10.90
C GLN A 605 -13.25 31.56 -11.78
N HIS A 606 -12.98 32.42 -12.77
CA HIS A 606 -14.00 32.93 -13.68
C HIS A 606 -14.66 31.83 -14.52
N ARG A 607 -13.89 30.79 -14.90
CA ARG A 607 -14.40 29.67 -15.69
C ARG A 607 -15.22 28.68 -14.87
N LEU A 608 -14.89 28.50 -13.60
CA LEU A 608 -15.66 27.67 -12.68
C LEU A 608 -17.04 28.27 -12.38
N ALA A 609 -17.20 29.59 -12.52
CA ALA A 609 -18.47 30.30 -12.36
C ALA A 609 -19.22 29.95 -11.05
N LEU A 610 -18.47 29.71 -9.97
CA LEU A 610 -18.98 29.26 -8.67
C LEU A 610 -19.80 30.33 -7.91
N GLY A 611 -19.91 31.55 -8.46
CA GLY A 611 -20.63 32.67 -7.85
C GLY A 611 -22.15 32.47 -7.75
N SER A 612 -22.70 31.38 -8.29
CA SER A 612 -24.08 30.95 -8.04
C SER A 612 -24.24 30.25 -6.68
N LYS A 613 -23.14 29.92 -6.00
CA LYS A 613 -23.07 29.35 -4.65
C LYS A 613 -22.51 30.38 -3.68
N THR A 614 -22.82 30.24 -2.39
CA THR A 614 -22.51 31.15 -1.28
C THR A 614 -21.02 31.37 -0.98
N PHE A 615 -20.10 31.04 -1.89
CA PHE A 615 -18.66 31.20 -1.70
C PHE A 615 -18.20 32.64 -1.88
N SER A 616 -17.44 33.13 -0.91
CA SER A 616 -16.69 34.38 -1.01
C SER A 616 -15.64 34.33 -2.13
N ASP A 617 -15.20 35.51 -2.62
CA ASP A 617 -14.11 35.59 -3.62
C ASP A 617 -12.85 34.83 -3.19
N ALA A 618 -12.51 34.90 -1.90
CA ALA A 618 -11.38 34.18 -1.34
C ALA A 618 -11.55 32.65 -1.43
N GLU A 619 -12.73 32.13 -1.12
CA GLU A 619 -13.01 30.68 -1.21
C GLU A 619 -12.98 30.20 -2.66
N GLN A 620 -13.52 30.99 -3.59
CA GLN A 620 -13.48 30.64 -5.01
C GLN A 620 -12.04 30.60 -5.54
N LYS A 621 -11.18 31.53 -5.11
CA LYS A 621 -9.74 31.51 -5.44
C LYS A 621 -9.02 30.30 -4.85
N ILE A 622 -9.36 29.90 -3.63
CA ILE A 622 -8.79 28.70 -2.99
C ILE A 622 -9.23 27.44 -3.76
N ILE A 623 -10.52 27.30 -4.07
CA ILE A 623 -11.04 26.17 -4.86
C ILE A 623 -10.31 26.09 -6.22
N ALA A 624 -10.22 27.22 -6.93
CA ALA A 624 -9.53 27.29 -8.22
C ALA A 624 -8.05 26.93 -8.10
N GLY A 625 -7.34 27.48 -7.12
CA GLY A 625 -5.93 27.18 -6.88
C GLY A 625 -5.67 25.71 -6.53
N MET A 626 -6.52 25.12 -5.69
CA MET A 626 -6.43 23.70 -5.32
C MET A 626 -6.69 22.77 -6.50
N ILE A 627 -7.65 23.10 -7.37
CA ILE A 627 -7.86 22.34 -8.62
C ILE A 627 -6.63 22.44 -9.53
N ILE A 628 -6.01 23.62 -9.66
CA ILE A 628 -4.79 23.78 -10.48
C ILE A 628 -3.62 22.98 -9.89
N ILE A 629 -3.39 23.04 -8.58
CA ILE A 629 -2.34 22.26 -7.90
C ILE A 629 -2.54 20.77 -8.16
N ARG A 630 -3.78 20.28 -7.95
CA ARG A 630 -4.15 18.89 -8.22
C ARG A 630 -3.98 18.52 -9.68
N MET A 631 -4.35 19.41 -10.61
CA MET A 631 -4.22 19.19 -12.06
C MET A 631 -2.76 19.06 -12.46
N LEU A 632 -1.88 19.94 -11.97
CA LEU A 632 -0.45 19.88 -12.25
C LEU A 632 0.19 18.61 -11.65
N ALA A 633 -0.18 18.25 -10.42
CA ALA A 633 0.30 17.02 -9.79
C ALA A 633 -0.16 15.77 -10.56
N ASP A 634 -1.43 15.68 -10.95
CA ASP A 634 -1.95 14.50 -11.65
C ASP A 634 -1.41 14.40 -13.09
N LEU A 635 -1.42 15.49 -13.88
CA LEU A 635 -0.90 15.48 -15.26
C LEU A 635 0.55 15.02 -15.34
N PHE A 636 1.35 15.34 -14.33
CA PHE A 636 2.77 14.94 -14.26
C PHE A 636 2.98 13.77 -13.30
N SER A 637 2.00 12.87 -13.22
CA SER A 637 2.09 11.58 -12.53
C SER A 637 2.33 10.43 -13.50
N THR A 638 2.57 9.23 -12.96
CA THR A 638 2.76 7.96 -13.68
C THR A 638 1.66 7.67 -14.69
N ARG A 639 0.43 8.11 -14.37
CA ARG A 639 -0.75 7.94 -15.22
C ARG A 639 -0.62 8.66 -16.56
N PHE A 640 0.09 9.78 -16.58
CA PHE A 640 0.18 10.66 -17.75
C PHE A 640 1.65 10.93 -18.12
N TYR A 641 2.17 12.13 -17.87
CA TYR A 641 3.43 12.61 -18.44
C TYR A 641 4.70 12.12 -17.72
N ALA A 642 4.59 11.40 -16.60
CA ALA A 642 5.73 10.96 -15.79
C ALA A 642 5.84 9.43 -15.70
N GLU A 643 6.95 8.94 -15.18
CA GLU A 643 7.19 7.55 -14.79
C GLU A 643 7.22 7.41 -13.27
N GLU A 644 7.38 6.16 -12.79
CA GLU A 644 7.29 5.82 -11.36
C GLU A 644 8.33 6.56 -10.52
N GLU A 645 9.54 6.67 -11.06
CA GLU A 645 10.70 7.28 -10.39
C GLU A 645 11.11 8.63 -10.99
N ASP A 646 10.45 9.09 -12.06
CA ASP A 646 10.84 10.30 -12.79
C ASP A 646 9.65 11.16 -13.25
N SER A 647 9.76 12.47 -13.04
CA SER A 647 8.77 13.47 -13.43
C SER A 647 9.45 14.81 -13.63
N ALA A 648 9.06 15.51 -14.70
CA ALA A 648 9.54 16.87 -14.98
C ALA A 648 9.45 17.79 -13.73
N ASN A 649 10.53 18.51 -13.45
CA ASN A 649 10.64 19.35 -12.26
C ASN A 649 9.77 20.63 -12.33
N ALA A 650 9.74 21.30 -13.48
CA ALA A 650 9.10 22.61 -13.63
C ALA A 650 7.60 22.65 -13.22
N PRO A 651 6.75 21.69 -13.61
CA PRO A 651 5.36 21.65 -13.15
C PRO A 651 5.22 21.42 -11.64
N ARG A 652 6.09 20.59 -11.05
CA ARG A 652 6.10 20.31 -9.60
C ARG A 652 6.52 21.55 -8.81
N GLN A 653 7.49 22.29 -9.32
CA GLN A 653 7.93 23.57 -8.74
C GLN A 653 6.81 24.62 -8.81
N LEU A 654 6.08 24.69 -9.92
CA LEU A 654 4.90 25.56 -10.03
C LEU A 654 3.81 25.19 -9.01
N ALA A 655 3.47 23.91 -8.88
CA ALA A 655 2.51 23.44 -7.89
C ALA A 655 2.93 23.79 -6.45
N LYS A 656 4.22 23.60 -6.11
CA LYS A 656 4.79 24.00 -4.82
C LYS A 656 4.63 25.50 -4.54
N LEU A 657 4.87 26.36 -5.52
CA LEU A 657 4.72 27.80 -5.35
C LEU A 657 3.26 28.23 -5.21
N LEU A 658 2.33 27.58 -5.92
CA LEU A 658 0.89 27.80 -5.73
C LEU A 658 0.45 27.45 -4.30
N ILE A 659 0.97 26.36 -3.72
CA ILE A 659 0.72 26.03 -2.30
C ILE A 659 1.18 27.17 -1.39
N ASN A 660 2.40 27.68 -1.60
CA ASN A 660 2.92 28.80 -0.81
C ASN A 660 2.05 30.06 -0.96
N ASP A 661 1.61 30.38 -2.19
CA ASP A 661 0.76 31.54 -2.43
C ASP A 661 -0.60 31.42 -1.75
N LEU A 662 -1.24 30.25 -1.78
CA LEU A 662 -2.52 30.01 -1.10
C LEU A 662 -2.37 30.08 0.44
N GLN A 663 -1.30 29.50 1.01
CA GLN A 663 -1.01 29.60 2.44
C GLN A 663 -0.81 31.05 2.89
N ALA A 664 -0.06 31.83 2.11
CA ALA A 664 0.18 33.24 2.40
C ALA A 664 -1.10 34.09 2.24
N PHE A 665 -1.96 33.75 1.27
CA PHE A 665 -3.20 34.47 1.00
C PHE A 665 -4.27 34.26 2.07
N ARG A 666 -4.43 33.02 2.57
CA ARG A 666 -5.35 32.73 3.68
C ARG A 666 -4.72 31.75 4.68
N PRO A 667 -3.92 32.27 5.63
CA PRO A 667 -3.29 31.45 6.66
C PRO A 667 -4.33 30.63 7.44
N GLY A 668 -4.01 29.35 7.69
CA GLY A 668 -4.90 28.43 8.41
C GLY A 668 -5.95 27.74 7.53
N MET A 669 -6.11 28.11 6.25
CA MET A 669 -6.99 27.37 5.34
C MET A 669 -6.36 26.04 4.90
N ILE A 670 -5.07 26.06 4.61
CA ILE A 670 -4.26 24.86 4.40
C ILE A 670 -3.38 24.69 5.65
N ASN A 671 -3.50 23.55 6.32
CA ASN A 671 -2.68 23.21 7.48
C ASN A 671 -1.18 23.33 7.11
N PRO A 672 -0.36 24.03 7.92
CA PRO A 672 1.08 24.13 7.69
C PRO A 672 1.80 22.79 7.52
N ASP A 673 1.43 21.78 8.31
CA ASP A 673 2.08 20.47 8.29
C ASP A 673 1.75 19.72 7.00
N ASP A 674 0.47 19.69 6.60
CA ASP A 674 0.02 19.10 5.34
C ASP A 674 0.69 19.79 4.14
N ALA A 675 0.77 21.12 4.15
CA ALA A 675 1.43 21.86 3.09
C ALA A 675 2.93 21.57 3.00
N GLU A 676 3.65 21.49 4.13
CA GLU A 676 5.07 21.10 4.11
C GLU A 676 5.24 19.68 3.59
N GLU A 677 4.35 18.75 3.97
CA GLU A 677 4.37 17.39 3.42
C GLU A 677 4.16 17.39 1.90
N TRP A 678 3.15 18.11 1.39
CA TRP A 678 2.89 18.19 -0.05
C TRP A 678 4.08 18.79 -0.80
N LYS A 679 4.70 19.84 -0.25
CA LYS A 679 5.86 20.51 -0.85
C LYS A 679 7.09 19.61 -0.85
N GLU A 680 7.33 18.87 0.23
CA GLU A 680 8.41 17.89 0.33
C GLU A 680 8.22 16.74 -0.68
N ARG A 681 6.99 16.30 -0.93
CA ARG A 681 6.68 15.26 -1.92
C ARG A 681 6.83 15.77 -3.36
N LEU A 682 6.41 17.00 -3.63
CA LEU A 682 6.60 17.61 -4.95
C LEU A 682 8.08 17.86 -5.24
N ILE A 683 8.84 18.38 -4.29
CA ILE A 683 10.27 18.73 -4.42
C ILE A 683 11.03 18.22 -3.18
N PRO A 684 11.52 16.98 -3.20
CA PRO A 684 12.23 16.38 -2.06
C PRO A 684 13.49 17.16 -1.67
N LYS A 685 13.72 17.38 -0.36
CA LYS A 685 14.91 18.08 0.16
C LYS A 685 16.19 17.21 0.10
N SER A 686 16.07 15.91 -0.10
CA SER A 686 17.21 14.96 -0.11
C SER A 686 17.09 13.99 -1.28
N VAL A 687 18.21 13.80 -1.99
CA VAL A 687 18.37 12.81 -3.08
C VAL A 687 18.14 11.36 -2.60
N VAL A 688 18.23 11.12 -1.28
CA VAL A 688 18.05 9.80 -0.66
C VAL A 688 16.57 9.44 -0.48
N LYS A 689 15.68 10.45 -0.43
CA LYS A 689 14.24 10.21 -0.51
C LYS A 689 13.91 9.98 -1.98
N THR A 690 13.65 8.73 -2.34
CA THR A 690 13.10 8.36 -3.64
C THR A 690 11.91 9.26 -3.94
N TYR A 691 11.92 9.89 -5.12
CA TYR A 691 10.77 10.61 -5.64
C TYR A 691 9.56 9.67 -5.54
N THR A 692 8.55 10.06 -4.77
CA THR A 692 7.24 9.40 -4.80
C THR A 692 6.41 10.12 -5.82
N CYS A 693 5.80 9.38 -6.75
CA CYS A 693 4.98 9.94 -7.80
C CYS A 693 4.05 11.06 -7.30
N SER A 694 3.96 12.15 -8.07
CA SER A 694 3.11 13.33 -7.81
C SER A 694 1.61 13.00 -7.71
N SER A 695 1.19 11.81 -8.13
CA SER A 695 -0.15 11.26 -7.89
C SER A 695 -0.53 11.23 -6.41
N ILE A 696 0.42 10.96 -5.51
CA ILE A 696 0.15 11.00 -4.06
C ILE A 696 -0.27 12.41 -3.64
N VAL A 697 0.39 13.45 -4.17
CA VAL A 697 0.03 14.84 -3.88
C VAL A 697 -1.33 15.17 -4.48
N ALA A 698 -1.63 14.71 -5.70
CA ALA A 698 -2.95 14.87 -6.29
C ALA A 698 -4.05 14.21 -5.43
N ALA A 699 -3.78 13.04 -4.84
CA ALA A 699 -4.69 12.34 -3.95
C ALA A 699 -4.87 13.10 -2.62
N MET A 700 -3.79 13.54 -1.99
CA MET A 700 -3.83 14.34 -0.75
C MET A 700 -4.62 15.64 -0.91
N VAL A 701 -4.38 16.36 -2.01
CA VAL A 701 -5.11 17.60 -2.33
C VAL A 701 -6.59 17.32 -2.60
N ALA A 702 -6.92 16.16 -3.18
CA ALA A 702 -8.30 15.75 -3.43
C ALA A 702 -9.06 15.37 -2.15
N SER A 703 -8.38 14.82 -1.15
CA SER A 703 -8.96 14.35 0.10
C SER A 703 -8.86 15.34 1.26
N TYR A 704 -8.17 16.47 1.06
CA TYR A 704 -7.95 17.48 2.06
C TYR A 704 -9.28 17.98 2.65
N GLN A 705 -9.34 18.16 3.97
CA GLN A 705 -10.53 18.65 4.66
C GLN A 705 -10.34 20.13 5.02
N PHE A 706 -11.01 21.03 4.30
CA PHE A 706 -10.94 22.45 4.65
C PHE A 706 -11.61 22.72 6.00
N PRO A 707 -10.97 23.53 6.88
CA PRO A 707 -11.58 23.93 8.13
C PRO A 707 -12.71 24.94 7.91
N GLY A 708 -13.68 24.96 8.83
CA GLY A 708 -14.77 25.93 8.86
C GLY A 708 -16.09 25.43 8.25
N GLU A 709 -17.14 26.24 8.41
CA GLU A 709 -18.53 25.86 8.07
C GLU A 709 -18.73 25.50 6.59
N GLN A 710 -18.01 26.16 5.68
CA GLN A 710 -18.11 25.94 4.23
C GLN A 710 -17.11 24.89 3.70
N GLY A 711 -16.28 24.29 4.57
CA GLY A 711 -15.20 23.40 4.15
C GLY A 711 -15.66 22.17 3.35
N ALA A 712 -16.77 21.56 3.77
CA ALA A 712 -17.37 20.42 3.07
C ALA A 712 -17.87 20.79 1.66
N GLU A 713 -18.47 21.98 1.50
CA GLU A 713 -18.94 22.46 0.20
C GLU A 713 -17.78 22.84 -0.74
N MET A 714 -16.68 23.37 -0.19
CA MET A 714 -15.45 23.60 -0.96
C MET A 714 -14.88 22.28 -1.49
N ASN A 715 -14.82 21.25 -0.65
CA ASN A 715 -14.38 19.90 -1.03
C ASN A 715 -15.25 19.31 -2.13
N LYS A 716 -16.58 19.43 -1.99
CA LYS A 716 -17.54 19.02 -3.02
C LYS A 716 -17.27 19.74 -4.34
N ALA A 717 -17.07 21.06 -4.33
CA ALA A 717 -16.77 21.84 -5.52
C ALA A 717 -15.45 21.40 -6.22
N ILE A 718 -14.38 21.19 -5.45
CA ILE A 718 -13.09 20.72 -5.99
C ILE A 718 -13.25 19.35 -6.66
N LYS A 719 -14.02 18.43 -6.04
CA LYS A 719 -14.28 17.11 -6.60
C LYS A 719 -15.10 17.17 -7.90
N LEU A 720 -16.15 17.99 -7.93
CA LEU A 720 -17.07 18.09 -9.09
C LEU A 720 -16.37 18.67 -10.32
N HIS A 721 -15.57 19.71 -10.13
CA HIS A 721 -14.96 20.44 -11.25
C HIS A 721 -13.58 19.92 -11.66
N TYR A 722 -13.07 18.88 -11.01
CA TYR A 722 -11.78 18.30 -11.37
C TYR A 722 -11.83 17.59 -12.75
N PRO A 723 -10.88 17.86 -13.67
CA PRO A 723 -10.96 17.40 -15.06
C PRO A 723 -10.42 15.99 -15.39
N LEU A 724 -9.79 15.25 -14.46
CA LEU A 724 -9.10 13.97 -14.76
C LEU A 724 -9.57 12.74 -13.96
N THR A 725 -10.55 12.89 -13.06
CA THR A 725 -11.19 11.76 -12.37
C THR A 725 -12.03 10.90 -13.30
#